data_AF-A0A9X2CC11-F1
#
_entry.id   AF-A0A9X2CC11-F1
#
_cell.length_a   1.000
_cell.length_b   1.000
_cell.length_c   1.000
_cell.angle_alpha   90.00
_cell.angle_beta   90.00
_cell.angle_gamma   90.00
#
_symmetry.space_group_name_H-M   'P 1'
#
loop_
_entity.id
_entity.type
_entity.pdbx_description
1 polymer ?
#
loop_
_entity_poly.entity_id
_entity_poly.type
_entity_poly.pdbx_seq_one_letter_code
_entity_poly.pdbx_strand_id
1 'polypeptide(L)'
;MANNDFNKPHFFLDSNAISQNFTSPNGGGGGDAQIIPAQNRLIHSGKLRGDLATISTQLITLKDAVTEIPLQMGIGIQVEFESFPDIEMAVESLANTTQKIELHNIKTIIKNDQTRTIATVFIPDGKLHFFEKKITDYLIEKKNVNGSPIDNQKLIDSIQSIRAAGFSAIWSDDDSLLPEDKDESVWWEIWLSTPKRNKQSTNQYLEIIADFTIISRQLEIIVSPHKLRFPEHTVIQVNATQNQLTNNTLLLSRVAEIRSPKVTADFFDSSSTLEQAQWSQDLLARLEQQNSGNEPYICILDSGVNVEHPLLSPFAGINDQLTVTDDRVPTDNNGHGTEMAGLAMWGDLSDILGTDEIVSINHKLESVKVLNNSGDNEGKPLGKITSDAIAIAEIANPDRTRTFSMSLSANTGTDRGRPSSWSSTLDALAVDYLGEGENPRLFTICAGNVLFDGSMEYPYYNQLQDVHDPAQAWNSITVGAYTNKITISESCDYEPLAQFGGLSPYSTTSVLWDRRNAPIKPEVVFEGGNVGKDQLGCVGMQDLHLLSTYHDFSQRYFQTSNATSAATALAARFTAQITAEYPDLWPETIRALTVHSADWANNMYSLISAQRSDKNITKNAMSNLTRMVGFGIPNLEKAIRSANNSFSVVIQDVMQPFYKDGSIKTKDMHLHNLPWPKQALQAIAEANVELTVTLSYFIEPNPSSRNILNKYSYASHQLRFDVKRPEESDFDFIRRINAAADGDKPGDSPSDSNWLLGATNRHKGSIHKDIWKGSAAELAERGKIVIYPASGWWKTRTSHERWNSMARYSLIISLSVPDVDVDIYTEVKTKIAAMATASSTVRIDI
;
A
#
# COMPACT_ATOMS: atom_id res chain seq x y z
N MET A 1 -21.85 -4.68 -5.38
CA MET A 1 -20.48 -4.36 -4.94
C MET A 1 -20.47 -4.71 -3.48
N ALA A 2 -19.52 -5.53 -3.05
CA ALA A 2 -19.38 -5.83 -1.62
C ALA A 2 -19.28 -4.52 -0.82
N ASN A 3 -20.04 -4.42 0.28
CA ASN A 3 -19.98 -3.26 1.14
C ASN A 3 -18.72 -3.32 2.02
N ASN A 4 -17.67 -2.60 1.61
CA ASN A 4 -16.36 -2.55 2.28
C ASN A 4 -16.31 -1.47 3.39
N ASP A 5 -17.38 -1.29 4.14
CA ASP A 5 -17.44 -0.32 5.23
C ASP A 5 -16.72 -0.88 6.48
N PHE A 6 -15.49 -0.43 6.73
CA PHE A 6 -14.66 -0.87 7.85
C PHE A 6 -15.06 -0.17 9.16
N ASN A 7 -16.28 -0.45 9.62
CA ASN A 7 -16.84 0.11 10.85
C ASN A 7 -16.89 -0.87 12.04
N LYS A 8 -16.34 -2.09 11.88
CA LYS A 8 -16.35 -3.13 12.92
C LYS A 8 -15.03 -3.18 13.67
N PRO A 9 -15.02 -3.51 14.98
CA PRO A 9 -13.78 -3.78 15.69
C PRO A 9 -13.16 -5.10 15.22
N HIS A 10 -11.85 -5.22 15.34
CA HIS A 10 -11.16 -6.50 15.23
C HIS A 10 -11.60 -7.48 16.33
N PHE A 11 -11.37 -8.77 16.11
CA PHE A 11 -11.55 -9.79 17.13
C PHE A 11 -10.25 -10.03 17.88
N PHE A 12 -10.22 -9.69 19.16
CA PHE A 12 -9.10 -10.02 20.06
C PHE A 12 -9.44 -11.32 20.79
N LEU A 13 -8.56 -12.31 20.68
CA LEU A 13 -8.72 -13.60 21.35
C LEU A 13 -7.61 -13.79 22.40
N ASP A 14 -8.02 -14.10 23.62
CA ASP A 14 -7.12 -14.64 24.63
C ASP A 14 -6.50 -15.96 24.16
N SER A 15 -5.31 -16.29 24.65
CA SER A 15 -4.61 -17.53 24.27
C SER A 15 -5.51 -18.76 24.42
N ASN A 16 -5.85 -19.35 23.27
CA ASN A 16 -6.62 -20.58 23.13
C ASN A 16 -5.80 -21.71 22.49
N ALA A 17 -4.48 -21.52 22.41
CA ALA A 17 -3.57 -22.47 21.82
C ALA A 17 -3.57 -23.79 22.60
N ILE A 18 -3.64 -24.90 21.86
CA ILE A 18 -3.36 -26.22 22.42
C ILE A 18 -1.86 -26.46 22.23
N SER A 19 -1.10 -26.42 23.32
CA SER A 19 0.34 -26.72 23.30
C SER A 19 0.59 -28.22 23.11
N GLN A 20 1.47 -28.58 22.17
CA GLN A 20 1.87 -29.95 21.85
C GLN A 20 3.40 -30.08 21.72
N ASN A 21 3.97 -31.26 22.01
CA ASN A 21 5.39 -31.52 21.82
C ASN A 21 5.78 -31.52 20.32
N PHE A 22 6.92 -30.94 19.93
CA PHE A 22 7.27 -30.70 18.51
C PHE A 22 8.61 -31.31 18.02
N THR A 23 8.68 -31.78 16.75
CA THR A 23 9.91 -32.15 15.99
C THR A 23 9.76 -31.90 14.45
N SER A 24 10.80 -31.48 13.70
CA SER A 24 10.70 -30.98 12.29
C SER A 24 10.81 -32.03 11.13
N PRO A 25 10.13 -31.85 9.94
CA PRO A 25 10.20 -32.68 8.70
C PRO A 25 10.75 -31.96 7.40
N ASN A 26 10.96 -32.65 6.24
CA ASN A 26 11.60 -32.16 4.97
C ASN A 26 10.73 -32.27 3.65
N GLY A 27 10.69 -31.27 2.71
CA GLY A 27 10.36 -31.39 1.23
C GLY A 27 9.34 -30.39 0.54
N GLY A 28 9.39 -30.08 -0.80
CA GLY A 28 8.56 -29.07 -1.56
C GLY A 28 8.22 -29.30 -3.08
N GLY A 29 7.50 -28.37 -3.80
CA GLY A 29 7.15 -28.37 -5.28
C GLY A 29 6.11 -27.29 -5.80
N GLY A 30 5.88 -27.08 -7.13
CA GLY A 30 4.98 -26.03 -7.78
C GLY A 30 4.32 -26.34 -9.17
N GLY A 31 3.49 -25.45 -9.80
CA GLY A 31 2.75 -25.59 -11.13
C GLY A 31 1.97 -24.34 -11.73
N ASP A 32 1.33 -24.44 -12.94
CA ASP A 32 0.78 -23.39 -13.93
C ASP A 32 -0.76 -23.48 -14.39
N ALA A 33 -1.28 -22.58 -15.30
CA ALA A 33 -2.68 -21.97 -15.50
C ALA A 33 -3.66 -22.23 -16.76
N GLN A 34 -4.75 -21.38 -17.00
CA GLN A 34 -6.10 -21.60 -17.72
C GLN A 34 -6.73 -20.53 -18.76
N ILE A 35 -8.00 -20.70 -19.33
CA ILE A 35 -8.67 -20.23 -20.67
C ILE A 35 -10.11 -19.50 -20.63
N ILE A 36 -10.64 -18.81 -21.71
CA ILE A 36 -11.93 -18.01 -21.91
C ILE A 36 -13.18 -18.75 -22.58
N PRO A 37 -14.50 -18.43 -22.29
CA PRO A 37 -15.74 -19.09 -22.83
C PRO A 37 -16.51 -18.43 -24.03
N ALA A 38 -17.48 -19.13 -24.67
CA ALA A 38 -18.21 -18.73 -25.93
C ALA A 38 -19.73 -18.38 -25.78
N GLN A 39 -20.31 -17.53 -26.67
CA GLN A 39 -21.70 -16.99 -26.59
C GLN A 39 -22.70 -17.49 -27.69
N ASN A 40 -24.02 -17.25 -27.51
CA ASN A 40 -25.05 -17.50 -28.54
C ASN A 40 -25.12 -16.37 -29.58
N ARG A 41 -24.60 -16.64 -30.79
CA ARG A 41 -24.39 -15.65 -31.85
C ARG A 41 -25.65 -14.90 -32.28
N LEU A 42 -26.79 -15.58 -32.42
CA LEU A 42 -28.01 -14.97 -32.98
C LEU A 42 -28.67 -14.00 -32.00
N ILE A 43 -28.77 -14.38 -30.74
CA ILE A 43 -29.33 -13.54 -29.67
C ILE A 43 -28.40 -12.36 -29.39
N HIS A 44 -27.10 -12.64 -29.26
CA HIS A 44 -26.10 -11.64 -28.91
C HIS A 44 -25.94 -10.56 -29.98
N SER A 45 -25.84 -10.96 -31.26
CA SER A 45 -25.79 -10.02 -32.39
C SER A 45 -27.04 -9.15 -32.50
N GLY A 46 -28.22 -9.70 -32.17
CA GLY A 46 -29.48 -8.97 -32.17
C GLY A 46 -29.49 -7.83 -31.14
N LYS A 47 -29.02 -8.10 -29.92
CA LYS A 47 -28.88 -7.09 -28.85
C LYS A 47 -27.92 -5.97 -29.26
N LEU A 48 -26.69 -6.30 -29.65
CA LEU A 48 -25.67 -5.30 -29.98
C LEU A 48 -26.06 -4.41 -31.17
N ARG A 49 -26.85 -4.92 -32.13
CA ARG A 49 -27.41 -4.10 -33.22
C ARG A 49 -28.47 -3.12 -32.73
N GLY A 50 -29.28 -3.49 -31.74
CA GLY A 50 -30.24 -2.58 -31.10
C GLY A 50 -29.55 -1.45 -30.33
N ASP A 51 -28.47 -1.79 -29.62
CA ASP A 51 -27.62 -0.83 -28.92
C ASP A 51 -27.02 0.22 -29.90
N LEU A 52 -26.46 -0.23 -31.04
CA LEU A 52 -25.94 0.66 -32.09
C LEU A 52 -27.02 1.54 -32.75
N ALA A 53 -28.24 1.03 -32.92
CA ALA A 53 -29.35 1.82 -33.47
C ALA A 53 -29.73 2.99 -32.56
N THR A 54 -29.69 2.79 -31.24
CA THR A 54 -29.94 3.83 -30.24
C THR A 54 -28.89 4.94 -30.31
N ILE A 55 -27.61 4.57 -30.43
CA ILE A 55 -26.49 5.50 -30.61
C ILE A 55 -26.64 6.27 -31.93
N SER A 56 -27.10 5.62 -33.00
CA SER A 56 -27.36 6.28 -34.27
C SER A 56 -28.42 7.39 -34.15
N THR A 57 -29.49 7.16 -33.40
CA THR A 57 -30.51 8.20 -33.12
C THR A 57 -29.93 9.37 -32.32
N GLN A 58 -29.12 9.10 -31.29
CA GLN A 58 -28.47 10.15 -30.50
C GLN A 58 -27.50 11.00 -31.32
N LEU A 59 -26.73 10.38 -32.22
CA LEU A 59 -25.85 11.08 -33.14
C LEU A 59 -26.64 11.99 -34.11
N ILE A 60 -27.83 11.58 -34.55
CA ILE A 60 -28.72 12.43 -35.37
C ILE A 60 -29.20 13.64 -34.57
N THR A 61 -29.65 13.45 -33.32
CA THR A 61 -30.07 14.57 -32.45
C THR A 61 -28.93 15.54 -32.16
N LEU A 62 -27.71 15.04 -31.94
CA LEU A 62 -26.50 15.87 -31.79
C LEU A 62 -26.21 16.69 -33.05
N LYS A 63 -26.44 16.14 -34.25
CA LYS A 63 -26.28 16.90 -35.49
C LYS A 63 -27.28 18.05 -35.61
N ASP A 64 -28.54 17.79 -35.30
CA ASP A 64 -29.61 18.78 -35.37
C ASP A 64 -29.38 19.93 -34.37
N ALA A 65 -28.74 19.66 -33.23
CA ALA A 65 -28.37 20.67 -32.22
C ALA A 65 -27.15 21.53 -32.60
N VAL A 66 -26.30 21.07 -33.51
CA VAL A 66 -25.04 21.74 -33.90
C VAL A 66 -25.19 22.65 -35.13
N THR A 67 -26.34 22.60 -35.81
CA THR A 67 -26.62 23.37 -37.04
C THR A 67 -26.47 24.91 -36.93
N GLU A 68 -26.41 25.45 -35.71
CA GLU A 68 -26.27 26.89 -35.43
C GLU A 68 -24.88 27.33 -34.91
N ILE A 69 -23.94 26.41 -34.67
CA ILE A 69 -22.59 26.71 -34.13
C ILE A 69 -21.54 26.53 -35.24
N PRO A 70 -20.72 27.54 -35.58
CA PRO A 70 -19.70 27.44 -36.64
C PRO A 70 -18.47 26.66 -36.17
N LEU A 71 -18.62 25.35 -36.01
CA LEU A 71 -17.51 24.44 -35.68
C LEU A 71 -16.62 24.17 -36.89
N GLN A 72 -15.31 24.14 -36.69
CA GLN A 72 -14.33 23.90 -37.76
C GLN A 72 -14.14 22.39 -38.03
N MET A 73 -14.37 21.55 -37.02
CA MET A 73 -14.28 20.09 -37.11
C MET A 73 -15.66 19.41 -37.31
N GLY A 74 -15.69 18.29 -38.04
CA GLY A 74 -16.88 17.44 -38.17
C GLY A 74 -17.40 16.88 -36.84
N ILE A 75 -18.65 16.40 -36.85
CA ILE A 75 -19.36 15.88 -35.67
C ILE A 75 -19.00 14.40 -35.46
N GLY A 76 -18.93 13.95 -34.21
CA GLY A 76 -18.76 12.55 -33.82
C GLY A 76 -19.32 12.28 -32.42
N ILE A 77 -19.38 11.02 -32.02
CA ILE A 77 -19.97 10.60 -30.74
C ILE A 77 -19.02 9.66 -30.00
N GLN A 78 -18.96 9.80 -28.67
CA GLN A 78 -18.25 8.85 -27.81
C GLN A 78 -19.18 7.70 -27.43
N VAL A 79 -18.69 6.47 -27.62
CA VAL A 79 -19.43 5.23 -27.44
C VAL A 79 -18.68 4.30 -26.47
N GLU A 80 -19.35 3.89 -25.40
CA GLU A 80 -18.90 2.91 -24.44
C GLU A 80 -19.22 1.48 -24.89
N PHE A 81 -18.21 0.62 -24.88
CA PHE A 81 -18.33 -0.82 -25.01
C PHE A 81 -18.07 -1.44 -23.64
N GLU A 82 -19.09 -2.08 -23.05
CA GLU A 82 -18.98 -2.75 -21.76
C GLU A 82 -18.79 -4.25 -21.98
N SER A 83 -17.82 -4.86 -21.30
CA SER A 83 -17.55 -6.30 -21.38
C SER A 83 -18.54 -7.12 -20.57
N PHE A 84 -18.60 -8.41 -20.89
CA PHE A 84 -19.12 -9.37 -19.93
C PHE A 84 -18.20 -9.43 -18.70
N PRO A 85 -18.78 -9.61 -17.50
CA PRO A 85 -18.08 -10.05 -16.30
C PRO A 85 -16.88 -10.98 -16.52
N ASP A 86 -15.70 -10.54 -16.04
CA ASP A 86 -14.45 -11.31 -15.97
C ASP A 86 -13.95 -11.87 -17.32
N ILE A 87 -14.42 -11.29 -18.42
CA ILE A 87 -13.95 -11.59 -19.76
C ILE A 87 -13.17 -10.39 -20.27
N GLU A 88 -11.86 -10.60 -20.49
CA GLU A 88 -10.99 -9.59 -21.08
C GLU A 88 -11.47 -9.22 -22.48
N MET A 89 -11.78 -7.94 -22.70
CA MET A 89 -12.18 -7.43 -24.00
C MET A 89 -10.95 -7.08 -24.84
N ALA A 90 -10.94 -7.51 -26.11
CA ALA A 90 -9.89 -7.16 -27.06
C ALA A 90 -10.01 -5.68 -27.52
N VAL A 91 -9.82 -4.73 -26.60
CA VAL A 91 -10.08 -3.28 -26.75
C VAL A 91 -9.35 -2.64 -27.93
N GLU A 92 -8.16 -3.14 -28.29
CA GLU A 92 -7.41 -2.67 -29.47
C GLU A 92 -8.20 -2.85 -30.77
N SER A 93 -9.06 -3.88 -30.83
CA SER A 93 -9.86 -4.18 -32.03
C SER A 93 -11.13 -3.34 -32.16
N LEU A 94 -11.37 -2.43 -31.21
CA LEU A 94 -12.38 -1.38 -31.26
C LEU A 94 -11.89 -0.09 -31.95
N ALA A 95 -10.57 0.11 -32.07
CA ALA A 95 -10.00 1.26 -32.76
C ALA A 95 -9.76 0.97 -34.26
N ASN A 96 -9.81 2.03 -35.09
CA ASN A 96 -9.42 1.97 -36.50
C ASN A 96 -8.89 3.33 -36.98
N THR A 97 -7.56 3.47 -36.97
CA THR A 97 -6.84 4.69 -37.35
C THR A 97 -7.17 5.15 -38.78
N THR A 98 -7.32 4.23 -39.74
CA THR A 98 -7.63 4.55 -41.13
C THR A 98 -9.05 5.13 -41.30
N GLN A 99 -9.98 4.78 -40.41
CA GLN A 99 -11.35 5.31 -40.40
C GLN A 99 -11.56 6.45 -39.38
N LYS A 100 -10.49 6.88 -38.70
CA LYS A 100 -10.51 7.87 -37.60
C LYS A 100 -11.39 7.46 -36.40
N ILE A 101 -11.54 6.16 -36.17
CA ILE A 101 -12.21 5.62 -34.98
C ILE A 101 -11.12 5.45 -33.91
N GLU A 102 -11.21 6.21 -32.82
CA GLU A 102 -10.14 6.35 -31.84
C GLU A 102 -10.62 5.86 -30.46
N LEU A 103 -9.83 5.00 -29.83
CA LEU A 103 -10.07 4.58 -28.45
C LEU A 103 -9.62 5.72 -27.53
N HIS A 104 -10.56 6.30 -26.79
CA HIS A 104 -10.32 7.48 -25.95
C HIS A 104 -10.01 7.11 -24.50
N ASN A 105 -10.70 6.12 -23.94
CA ASN A 105 -10.52 5.72 -22.54
C ASN A 105 -10.77 4.21 -22.38
N ILE A 106 -10.06 3.56 -21.46
CA ILE A 106 -10.32 2.20 -20.99
C ILE A 106 -10.34 2.25 -19.46
N LYS A 107 -11.45 1.85 -18.86
CA LYS A 107 -11.56 1.72 -17.41
C LYS A 107 -12.08 0.35 -17.02
N THR A 108 -11.60 -0.13 -15.88
CA THR A 108 -12.07 -1.38 -15.28
C THR A 108 -12.94 -1.02 -14.09
N ILE A 109 -14.22 -1.39 -14.14
CA ILE A 109 -15.14 -1.19 -13.04
C ILE A 109 -15.45 -2.54 -12.39
N ILE A 110 -15.58 -2.55 -11.08
CA ILE A 110 -16.01 -3.71 -10.32
C ILE A 110 -17.49 -3.47 -10.00
N LYS A 111 -18.39 -4.25 -10.63
CA LYS A 111 -19.84 -4.10 -10.42
C LYS A 111 -20.46 -5.45 -10.14
N ASN A 112 -21.07 -5.58 -8.97
CA ASN A 112 -21.51 -6.87 -8.41
C ASN A 112 -20.35 -7.87 -8.40
N ASP A 113 -19.16 -7.36 -8.10
CA ASP A 113 -17.93 -8.14 -7.99
C ASP A 113 -17.45 -8.80 -9.29
N GLN A 114 -18.09 -8.33 -10.35
CA GLN A 114 -17.85 -8.53 -11.76
C GLN A 114 -16.72 -7.63 -12.25
N THR A 115 -15.52 -8.11 -12.62
CA THR A 115 -14.57 -7.22 -13.31
C THR A 115 -15.12 -6.92 -14.70
N ARG A 116 -15.44 -5.66 -14.99
CA ARG A 116 -15.91 -5.25 -16.31
C ARG A 116 -14.99 -4.17 -16.86
N THR A 117 -14.41 -4.46 -18.01
CA THR A 117 -13.79 -3.46 -18.87
C THR A 117 -14.87 -2.64 -19.56
N ILE A 118 -14.80 -1.32 -19.43
CA ILE A 118 -15.51 -0.33 -20.24
C ILE A 118 -14.49 0.36 -21.14
N ALA A 119 -14.67 0.27 -22.44
CA ALA A 119 -13.85 0.96 -23.43
C ALA A 119 -14.67 2.09 -24.10
N THR A 120 -14.22 3.33 -24.00
CA THR A 120 -14.85 4.50 -24.62
C THR A 120 -14.14 4.82 -25.93
N VAL A 121 -14.90 4.80 -27.03
CA VAL A 121 -14.40 4.97 -28.40
C VAL A 121 -15.09 6.16 -29.05
N PHE A 122 -14.33 7.06 -29.65
CA PHE A 122 -14.88 8.11 -30.49
C PHE A 122 -15.14 7.60 -31.92
N ILE A 123 -16.36 7.81 -32.38
CA ILE A 123 -16.82 7.40 -33.71
C ILE A 123 -17.18 8.66 -34.51
N PRO A 124 -16.45 8.97 -35.59
CA PRO A 124 -16.80 10.07 -36.48
C PRO A 124 -18.13 9.84 -37.18
N ASP A 125 -18.75 10.94 -37.62
CA ASP A 125 -19.97 10.85 -38.43
C ASP A 125 -19.81 9.91 -39.64
N GLY A 126 -20.84 9.10 -39.89
CA GLY A 126 -20.90 8.13 -40.98
C GLY A 126 -20.05 6.88 -40.77
N LYS A 127 -19.41 6.68 -39.60
CA LYS A 127 -18.53 5.53 -39.32
C LYS A 127 -19.12 4.44 -38.42
N LEU A 128 -20.32 4.62 -37.88
CA LEU A 128 -21.03 3.59 -37.09
C LEU A 128 -21.16 2.24 -37.82
N HIS A 129 -21.29 2.26 -39.16
CA HIS A 129 -21.36 1.06 -40.00
C HIS A 129 -20.14 0.12 -39.87
N PHE A 130 -18.99 0.61 -39.38
CA PHE A 130 -17.81 -0.23 -39.09
C PHE A 130 -18.13 -1.34 -38.07
N PHE A 131 -18.84 -1.01 -37.01
CA PHE A 131 -19.21 -1.97 -35.96
C PHE A 131 -20.39 -2.86 -36.39
N GLU A 132 -21.33 -2.33 -37.17
CA GLU A 132 -22.40 -3.13 -37.78
C GLU A 132 -21.86 -4.28 -38.64
N LYS A 133 -20.78 -4.01 -39.40
CA LYS A 133 -20.10 -5.03 -40.20
C LYS A 133 -19.43 -6.11 -39.35
N LYS A 134 -18.75 -5.74 -38.25
CA LYS A 134 -18.11 -6.71 -37.32
C LYS A 134 -19.14 -7.64 -36.69
N ILE A 135 -20.28 -7.11 -36.25
CA ILE A 135 -21.38 -7.90 -35.70
C ILE A 135 -22.01 -8.80 -36.78
N THR A 136 -22.11 -8.32 -38.03
CA THR A 136 -22.60 -9.12 -39.15
C THR A 136 -21.65 -10.28 -39.51
N ASP A 137 -20.33 -10.02 -39.54
CA ASP A 137 -19.31 -11.05 -39.81
C ASP A 137 -19.29 -12.12 -38.70
N TYR A 138 -19.53 -11.73 -37.44
CA TYR A 138 -19.71 -12.63 -36.30
C TYR A 138 -20.98 -13.49 -36.42
N LEU A 139 -22.10 -12.90 -36.80
CA LEU A 139 -23.37 -13.60 -36.95
C LEU A 139 -23.32 -14.73 -38.00
N ILE A 140 -22.60 -14.52 -39.11
CA ILE A 140 -22.53 -15.47 -40.23
C ILE A 140 -21.37 -16.48 -40.12
N GLU A 141 -20.64 -16.50 -38.98
CA GLU A 141 -19.46 -17.35 -38.75
C GLU A 141 -18.42 -17.27 -39.88
N LYS A 142 -18.04 -16.06 -40.24
CA LYS A 142 -17.15 -15.84 -41.36
C LYS A 142 -15.79 -16.52 -41.17
N LYS A 143 -15.42 -17.38 -42.12
CA LYS A 143 -14.14 -18.10 -42.14
C LYS A 143 -13.25 -17.62 -43.27
N ASN A 144 -11.93 -17.74 -43.07
CA ASN A 144 -10.96 -17.51 -44.13
C ASN A 144 -10.87 -18.73 -45.07
N VAL A 145 -10.07 -18.61 -46.13
CA VAL A 145 -9.83 -19.68 -47.11
C VAL A 145 -9.23 -20.96 -46.51
N ASN A 146 -8.63 -20.89 -45.33
CA ASN A 146 -8.02 -22.02 -44.60
C ASN A 146 -8.95 -22.60 -43.52
N GLY A 147 -10.21 -22.16 -43.46
CA GLY A 147 -11.20 -22.64 -42.50
C GLY A 147 -11.07 -22.07 -41.08
N SER A 148 -10.13 -21.14 -40.82
CA SER A 148 -10.01 -20.47 -39.52
C SER A 148 -11.06 -19.35 -39.36
N PRO A 149 -11.62 -19.14 -38.16
CA PRO A 149 -12.54 -18.03 -37.90
C PRO A 149 -11.87 -16.67 -38.09
N ILE A 150 -12.50 -15.78 -38.85
CA ILE A 150 -12.12 -14.35 -39.02
C ILE A 150 -13.33 -13.43 -38.76
N ASP A 151 -14.20 -13.91 -37.88
CA ASP A 151 -15.52 -13.41 -37.58
C ASP A 151 -15.54 -12.42 -36.41
N ASN A 152 -14.36 -12.08 -35.85
CA ASN A 152 -14.19 -11.27 -34.65
C ASN A 152 -14.73 -11.92 -33.35
N GLN A 153 -14.82 -13.26 -33.29
CA GLN A 153 -15.39 -13.96 -32.13
C GLN A 153 -14.82 -13.52 -30.78
N LYS A 154 -13.49 -13.45 -30.62
CA LYS A 154 -12.85 -13.02 -29.35
C LYS A 154 -13.29 -11.64 -28.86
N LEU A 155 -13.57 -10.72 -29.78
CA LEU A 155 -14.06 -9.38 -29.44
C LEU A 155 -15.56 -9.42 -29.14
N ILE A 156 -16.37 -10.00 -30.03
CA ILE A 156 -17.83 -9.92 -29.89
C ILE A 156 -18.34 -10.76 -28.71
N ASP A 157 -17.73 -11.93 -28.44
CA ASP A 157 -18.04 -12.77 -27.27
C ASP A 157 -17.68 -12.09 -25.95
N SER A 158 -16.81 -11.06 -25.97
CA SER A 158 -16.40 -10.29 -24.80
C SER A 158 -17.26 -9.07 -24.52
N ILE A 159 -18.01 -8.53 -25.49
CA ILE A 159 -18.82 -7.29 -25.34
C ILE A 159 -20.22 -7.65 -24.85
N GLN A 160 -20.64 -7.11 -23.71
CA GLN A 160 -21.99 -7.24 -23.18
C GLN A 160 -22.97 -6.20 -23.75
N SER A 161 -22.59 -4.93 -23.84
CA SER A 161 -23.47 -3.84 -24.30
C SER A 161 -22.72 -2.65 -24.87
N ILE A 162 -23.42 -1.83 -25.66
CA ILE A 162 -22.88 -0.62 -26.29
C ILE A 162 -23.78 0.58 -25.92
N ARG A 163 -23.23 1.71 -25.45
CA ARG A 163 -24.00 2.93 -25.08
C ARG A 163 -23.22 4.22 -25.37
N ALA A 164 -23.86 5.39 -25.36
CA ALA A 164 -23.13 6.68 -25.44
C ALA A 164 -22.49 7.06 -24.10
N ALA A 165 -21.33 7.73 -24.14
CA ALA A 165 -20.57 8.12 -22.95
C ALA A 165 -21.12 9.37 -22.23
N GLY A 166 -21.08 9.40 -20.89
CA GLY A 166 -21.46 10.55 -20.04
C GLY A 166 -20.31 11.08 -19.16
N PHE A 167 -20.55 12.10 -18.32
CA PHE A 167 -19.52 12.73 -17.46
C PHE A 167 -18.69 11.73 -16.63
N SER A 168 -19.35 10.76 -15.98
CA SER A 168 -18.70 9.70 -15.19
C SER A 168 -17.79 8.76 -16.01
N ALA A 169 -17.84 8.84 -17.35
CA ALA A 169 -17.00 8.06 -18.24
C ALA A 169 -15.69 8.76 -18.61
N ILE A 170 -15.65 10.09 -18.45
CA ILE A 170 -14.48 10.93 -18.73
C ILE A 170 -13.85 11.52 -17.47
N TRP A 171 -14.50 11.40 -16.30
CA TRP A 171 -13.85 11.59 -15.00
C TRP A 171 -12.78 10.51 -14.80
N SER A 172 -11.53 10.92 -14.57
CA SER A 172 -10.37 10.01 -14.49
C SER A 172 -9.81 9.81 -13.07
N ASP A 173 -10.17 10.68 -12.12
CA ASP A 173 -9.73 10.58 -10.73
C ASP A 173 -10.74 9.76 -9.89
N ASP A 174 -10.44 9.55 -8.60
CA ASP A 174 -11.36 8.86 -7.68
C ASP A 174 -12.66 9.66 -7.49
N ASP A 175 -13.81 8.98 -7.35
CA ASP A 175 -15.11 9.64 -7.17
C ASP A 175 -15.18 10.45 -5.85
N SER A 176 -14.34 10.13 -4.86
CA SER A 176 -14.19 10.92 -3.62
C SER A 176 -13.58 12.32 -3.84
N LEU A 177 -12.94 12.55 -4.99
CA LEU A 177 -12.33 13.84 -5.35
C LEU A 177 -13.30 14.77 -6.09
N LEU A 178 -14.55 14.36 -6.30
CA LEU A 178 -15.60 15.23 -6.82
C LEU A 178 -16.10 16.18 -5.71
N PRO A 179 -16.40 17.45 -6.03
CA PRO A 179 -17.05 18.35 -5.08
C PRO A 179 -18.35 17.74 -4.53
N GLU A 180 -18.56 17.84 -3.22
CA GLU A 180 -19.80 17.38 -2.59
C GLU A 180 -21.02 18.18 -3.12
N ASP A 181 -20.83 19.48 -3.37
CA ASP A 181 -21.80 20.35 -4.03
C ASP A 181 -21.50 20.47 -5.53
N LYS A 182 -22.43 19.97 -6.36
CA LYS A 182 -22.31 19.96 -7.82
C LYS A 182 -22.46 21.33 -8.46
N ASP A 183 -22.93 22.32 -7.71
CA ASP A 183 -23.07 23.71 -8.12
C ASP A 183 -21.92 24.60 -7.64
N GLU A 184 -20.96 24.05 -6.89
CA GLU A 184 -19.72 24.74 -6.56
C GLU A 184 -18.83 24.90 -7.80
N SER A 185 -18.28 26.09 -8.00
CA SER A 185 -17.39 26.38 -9.12
C SER A 185 -15.93 26.15 -8.72
N VAL A 186 -15.35 25.05 -9.19
CA VAL A 186 -13.94 24.69 -8.94
C VAL A 186 -13.15 24.72 -10.24
N TRP A 187 -11.83 24.71 -10.13
CA TRP A 187 -10.95 24.54 -11.28
C TRP A 187 -10.81 23.06 -11.63
N TRP A 188 -11.01 22.70 -12.88
CA TRP A 188 -10.88 21.35 -13.41
C TRP A 188 -9.73 21.31 -14.41
N GLU A 189 -9.06 20.17 -14.48
CA GLU A 189 -8.09 19.89 -15.54
C GLU A 189 -8.78 19.13 -16.68
N ILE A 190 -8.91 19.75 -17.86
CA ILE A 190 -9.57 19.19 -19.04
C ILE A 190 -8.53 18.73 -20.06
N TRP A 191 -8.56 17.45 -20.40
CA TRP A 191 -7.69 16.84 -21.39
C TRP A 191 -8.43 16.73 -22.72
N LEU A 192 -7.91 17.40 -23.75
CA LEU A 192 -8.44 17.34 -25.11
C LEU A 192 -7.58 16.41 -25.96
N SER A 193 -8.19 15.47 -26.68
CA SER A 193 -7.47 14.68 -27.68
C SER A 193 -7.04 15.59 -28.84
N THR A 194 -5.74 15.62 -29.13
CA THR A 194 -5.16 16.48 -30.19
C THR A 194 -4.14 15.70 -31.03
N PRO A 195 -4.05 15.96 -32.34
CA PRO A 195 -3.19 15.17 -33.22
C PRO A 195 -1.70 15.34 -32.90
N LYS A 196 -0.93 14.27 -33.15
CA LYS A 196 0.54 14.28 -33.05
C LYS A 196 1.15 15.50 -33.71
N ARG A 197 2.06 16.15 -33.00
CA ARG A 197 2.75 17.36 -33.46
C ARG A 197 3.59 17.04 -34.72
N ASN A 198 3.14 17.55 -35.87
CA ASN A 198 3.89 17.52 -37.12
C ASN A 198 3.58 18.80 -37.94
N LYS A 199 4.32 19.05 -39.02
CA LYS A 199 4.20 20.29 -39.83
C LYS A 199 2.82 20.50 -40.47
N GLN A 200 1.99 19.45 -40.56
CA GLN A 200 0.66 19.47 -41.21
C GLN A 200 -0.50 19.48 -40.20
N SER A 201 -0.27 19.13 -38.93
CA SER A 201 -1.30 19.01 -37.88
C SER A 201 -1.48 20.25 -37.01
N THR A 202 -0.67 21.30 -37.20
CA THR A 202 -0.75 22.54 -36.40
C THR A 202 -2.11 23.24 -36.53
N ASN A 203 -2.68 23.29 -37.74
CA ASN A 203 -3.99 23.92 -37.96
C ASN A 203 -5.11 23.13 -37.28
N GLN A 204 -5.09 21.80 -37.39
CA GLN A 204 -6.07 20.92 -36.76
C GLN A 204 -6.01 20.99 -35.22
N TYR A 205 -4.82 21.13 -34.64
CA TYR A 205 -4.65 21.43 -33.22
C TYR A 205 -5.35 22.75 -32.84
N LEU A 206 -5.12 23.85 -33.59
CA LEU A 206 -5.73 25.14 -33.28
C LEU A 206 -7.27 25.12 -33.43
N GLU A 207 -7.79 24.39 -34.42
CA GLU A 207 -9.23 24.18 -34.66
C GLU A 207 -9.90 23.47 -33.47
N ILE A 208 -9.33 22.39 -32.94
CA ILE A 208 -9.88 21.66 -31.78
C ILE A 208 -9.98 22.56 -30.55
N ILE A 209 -8.93 23.34 -30.29
CA ILE A 209 -8.90 24.23 -29.13
C ILE A 209 -9.85 25.42 -29.32
N ALA A 210 -9.98 25.95 -30.54
CA ALA A 210 -10.92 27.01 -30.86
C ALA A 210 -12.37 26.54 -30.68
N ASP A 211 -12.72 25.38 -31.21
CA ASP A 211 -14.05 24.77 -31.06
C ASP A 211 -14.38 24.54 -29.57
N PHE A 212 -13.46 23.96 -28.79
CA PHE A 212 -13.65 23.77 -27.34
C PHE A 212 -13.86 25.09 -26.60
N THR A 213 -13.07 26.12 -26.94
CA THR A 213 -13.17 27.45 -26.32
C THR A 213 -14.50 28.14 -26.66
N ILE A 214 -14.99 27.99 -27.89
CA ILE A 214 -16.30 28.53 -28.31
C ILE A 214 -17.44 27.87 -27.53
N ILE A 215 -17.43 26.53 -27.44
CA ILE A 215 -18.45 25.77 -26.71
C ILE A 215 -18.42 26.16 -25.22
N SER A 216 -17.24 26.21 -24.61
CA SER A 216 -17.08 26.57 -23.20
C SER A 216 -17.60 27.97 -22.89
N ARG A 217 -17.34 28.96 -23.77
CA ARG A 217 -17.86 30.33 -23.61
C ARG A 217 -19.39 30.42 -23.69
N GLN A 218 -20.03 29.61 -24.54
CA GLN A 218 -21.49 29.55 -24.60
C GLN A 218 -22.12 28.98 -23.34
N LEU A 219 -21.34 28.24 -22.53
CA LEU A 219 -21.76 27.63 -21.27
C LEU A 219 -21.33 28.43 -20.04
N GLU A 220 -20.81 29.64 -20.26
CA GLU A 220 -20.26 30.49 -19.20
C GLU A 220 -19.12 29.82 -18.40
N ILE A 221 -18.43 28.85 -19.00
CA ILE A 221 -17.25 28.19 -18.43
C ILE A 221 -16.02 29.06 -18.70
N ILE A 222 -15.26 29.36 -17.64
CA ILE A 222 -14.02 30.14 -17.75
C ILE A 222 -12.90 29.20 -18.18
N VAL A 223 -12.30 29.48 -19.35
CA VAL A 223 -11.18 28.69 -19.88
C VAL A 223 -9.88 29.43 -19.64
N SER A 224 -8.90 28.78 -18.99
CA SER A 224 -7.56 29.32 -18.78
C SER A 224 -6.87 29.66 -20.12
N PRO A 225 -6.14 30.78 -20.21
CA PRO A 225 -5.34 31.09 -21.40
C PRO A 225 -4.13 30.15 -21.54
N HIS A 226 -3.72 29.48 -20.46
CA HIS A 226 -2.57 28.57 -20.42
C HIS A 226 -2.94 27.16 -20.89
N LYS A 227 -2.05 26.53 -21.67
CA LYS A 227 -2.29 25.22 -22.30
C LYS A 227 -1.01 24.41 -22.26
N LEU A 228 -1.10 23.16 -21.82
CA LEU A 228 0.00 22.20 -21.86
C LEU A 228 -0.23 21.24 -23.03
N ARG A 229 0.74 21.10 -23.93
CA ARG A 229 0.61 20.27 -25.13
C ARG A 229 1.50 19.03 -25.05
N PHE A 230 0.87 17.87 -25.00
CA PHE A 230 1.46 16.54 -25.04
C PHE A 230 1.46 15.96 -26.48
N PRO A 231 2.13 14.81 -26.73
CA PRO A 231 2.15 14.20 -28.04
C PRO A 231 0.78 13.91 -28.65
N GLU A 232 -0.22 13.48 -27.86
CA GLU A 232 -1.58 13.16 -28.34
C GLU A 232 -2.68 13.94 -27.60
N HIS A 233 -2.32 14.83 -26.66
CA HIS A 233 -3.28 15.54 -25.82
C HIS A 233 -2.91 17.01 -25.63
N THR A 234 -3.91 17.84 -25.34
CA THR A 234 -3.71 19.20 -24.86
C THR A 234 -4.54 19.39 -23.61
N VAL A 235 -3.88 19.80 -22.52
CA VAL A 235 -4.49 20.01 -21.22
C VAL A 235 -4.77 21.50 -21.03
N ILE A 236 -5.99 21.80 -20.60
CA ILE A 236 -6.49 23.15 -20.34
C ILE A 236 -7.21 23.14 -18.99
N GLN A 237 -6.90 24.11 -18.14
CA GLN A 237 -7.68 24.31 -16.92
C GLN A 237 -8.95 25.11 -17.22
N VAL A 238 -10.07 24.71 -16.62
CA VAL A 238 -11.35 25.43 -16.71
C VAL A 238 -11.96 25.63 -15.34
N ASN A 239 -12.59 26.76 -15.07
CA ASN A 239 -13.40 26.96 -13.88
C ASN A 239 -14.88 26.78 -14.24
N ALA A 240 -15.53 25.82 -13.60
CA ALA A 240 -16.92 25.43 -13.88
C ALA A 240 -17.52 24.69 -12.68
N THR A 241 -18.85 24.51 -12.68
CA THR A 241 -19.53 23.56 -11.80
C THR A 241 -19.61 22.18 -12.44
N GLN A 242 -19.74 21.12 -11.64
CA GLN A 242 -19.92 19.77 -12.16
C GLN A 242 -21.19 19.68 -13.04
N ASN A 243 -22.25 20.39 -12.65
CA ASN A 243 -23.50 20.44 -13.42
C ASN A 243 -23.32 21.11 -14.80
N GLN A 244 -22.51 22.16 -14.92
CA GLN A 244 -22.18 22.79 -16.20
C GLN A 244 -21.46 21.82 -17.15
N LEU A 245 -20.55 21.01 -16.61
CA LEU A 245 -19.82 19.99 -17.39
C LEU A 245 -20.74 18.82 -17.77
N THR A 246 -21.56 18.33 -16.84
CA THR A 246 -22.39 17.13 -17.02
C THR A 246 -23.52 17.33 -18.04
N ASN A 247 -24.14 18.51 -18.05
CA ASN A 247 -25.36 18.76 -18.83
C ASN A 247 -25.09 19.14 -20.31
N ASN A 248 -23.83 19.16 -20.76
CA ASN A 248 -23.49 19.54 -22.13
C ASN A 248 -22.74 18.44 -22.89
N THR A 249 -23.48 17.61 -23.62
CA THR A 249 -22.94 16.51 -24.44
C THR A 249 -22.02 16.96 -25.56
N LEU A 250 -22.19 18.19 -26.08
CA LEU A 250 -21.32 18.75 -27.12
C LEU A 250 -19.92 19.06 -26.55
N LEU A 251 -19.83 19.63 -25.35
CA LEU A 251 -18.58 19.85 -24.62
C LEU A 251 -17.90 18.51 -24.33
N LEU A 252 -18.62 17.55 -23.72
CA LEU A 252 -18.09 16.23 -23.36
C LEU A 252 -17.57 15.45 -24.58
N SER A 253 -18.20 15.63 -25.77
CA SER A 253 -17.73 14.99 -27.00
C SER A 253 -16.32 15.40 -27.44
N ARG A 254 -15.83 16.55 -26.94
CA ARG A 254 -14.50 17.11 -27.24
C ARG A 254 -13.46 16.81 -26.14
N VAL A 255 -13.90 16.32 -25.00
CA VAL A 255 -13.05 16.03 -23.85
C VAL A 255 -12.69 14.54 -23.82
N ALA A 256 -11.40 14.26 -23.66
CA ALA A 256 -10.90 12.92 -23.42
C ALA A 256 -10.97 12.56 -21.93
N GLU A 257 -10.53 13.48 -21.06
CA GLU A 257 -10.52 13.28 -19.60
C GLU A 257 -10.79 14.58 -18.83
N ILE A 258 -11.34 14.46 -17.62
CA ILE A 258 -11.52 15.51 -16.62
C ILE A 258 -10.88 15.03 -15.31
N ARG A 259 -10.09 15.89 -14.67
CA ARG A 259 -9.38 15.63 -13.42
C ARG A 259 -9.52 16.76 -12.40
N SER A 260 -9.37 16.43 -11.13
CA SER A 260 -9.38 17.36 -9.99
C SER A 260 -8.11 18.23 -9.98
N PRO A 261 -8.16 19.50 -9.53
CA PRO A 261 -6.97 20.33 -9.46
C PRO A 261 -6.08 19.83 -8.31
N LYS A 262 -4.82 19.50 -8.59
CA LYS A 262 -3.87 19.06 -7.56
C LYS A 262 -3.09 20.26 -7.02
N VAL A 263 -3.25 20.57 -5.73
CA VAL A 263 -2.40 21.53 -5.00
C VAL A 263 -1.13 20.80 -4.55
N THR A 264 0.05 21.31 -4.91
CA THR A 264 1.34 20.73 -4.53
C THR A 264 1.91 21.41 -3.28
N ALA A 265 2.91 20.80 -2.64
CA ALA A 265 3.59 21.37 -1.48
C ALA A 265 4.21 22.74 -1.78
N ASP A 266 4.66 22.97 -3.02
CA ASP A 266 5.27 24.23 -3.46
C ASP A 266 4.34 25.44 -3.28
N PHE A 267 3.02 25.27 -3.44
CA PHE A 267 2.04 26.34 -3.22
C PHE A 267 2.14 26.93 -1.80
N PHE A 268 2.17 26.06 -0.79
CA PHE A 268 2.27 26.47 0.61
C PHE A 268 3.70 26.85 1.00
N ASP A 269 4.70 26.15 0.46
CA ASP A 269 6.13 26.41 0.73
C ASP A 269 6.55 27.81 0.25
N SER A 270 6.09 28.20 -0.94
CA SER A 270 6.40 29.49 -1.58
C SER A 270 5.51 30.65 -1.08
N SER A 271 4.46 30.36 -0.31
CA SER A 271 3.58 31.36 0.30
C SER A 271 4.34 32.29 1.24
N SER A 272 3.83 33.51 1.40
CA SER A 272 4.44 34.48 2.34
C SER A 272 4.34 34.00 3.79
N THR A 273 5.28 34.41 4.66
CA THR A 273 5.24 34.04 6.09
C THR A 273 3.91 34.41 6.77
N LEU A 274 3.29 35.53 6.37
CA LEU A 274 1.99 35.95 6.89
C LEU A 274 0.88 34.97 6.50
N GLU A 275 0.89 34.53 5.25
CA GLU A 275 -0.07 33.57 4.71
C GLU A 275 0.12 32.18 5.34
N GLN A 276 1.36 31.71 5.48
CA GLN A 276 1.63 30.45 6.19
C GLN A 276 1.18 30.49 7.66
N ALA A 277 1.31 31.64 8.32
CA ALA A 277 0.80 31.84 9.68
C ALA A 277 -0.74 31.80 9.72
N GLN A 278 -1.44 32.34 8.71
CA GLN A 278 -2.90 32.26 8.59
C GLN A 278 -3.36 30.81 8.37
N TRP A 279 -2.70 30.08 7.45
CA TRP A 279 -2.94 28.64 7.24
C TRP A 279 -2.74 27.84 8.52
N SER A 280 -1.68 28.14 9.29
CA SER A 280 -1.42 27.48 10.56
C SER A 280 -2.51 27.76 11.61
N GLN A 281 -3.00 29.01 11.67
CA GLN A 281 -4.08 29.39 12.59
C GLN A 281 -5.40 28.74 12.23
N ASP A 282 -5.73 28.66 10.94
CA ASP A 282 -6.92 27.96 10.45
C ASP A 282 -6.87 26.47 10.81
N LEU A 283 -5.75 25.80 10.50
CA LEU A 283 -5.56 24.39 10.83
C LEU A 283 -5.69 24.13 12.35
N LEU A 284 -5.10 24.99 13.18
CA LEU A 284 -5.23 24.89 14.64
C LEU A 284 -6.66 25.13 15.13
N ALA A 285 -7.44 25.98 14.45
CA ALA A 285 -8.84 26.23 14.80
C ALA A 285 -9.74 25.01 14.53
N ARG A 286 -9.31 24.11 13.64
CA ARG A 286 -10.00 22.86 13.28
C ARG A 286 -9.40 21.61 13.93
N LEU A 287 -8.40 21.76 14.79
CA LEU A 287 -7.78 20.65 15.51
C LEU A 287 -8.68 20.18 16.65
N GLU A 288 -9.00 18.89 16.66
CA GLU A 288 -9.61 18.20 17.80
C GLU A 288 -8.60 17.24 18.47
N GLN A 289 -8.54 17.30 19.80
CA GLN A 289 -7.72 16.42 20.63
C GLN A 289 -8.55 15.85 21.77
N GLN A 290 -8.47 14.53 21.98
CA GLN A 290 -9.25 13.87 23.03
C GLN A 290 -8.72 14.16 24.45
N ASN A 291 -7.44 14.53 24.61
CA ASN A 291 -6.81 14.90 25.90
C ASN A 291 -7.18 13.95 27.06
N SER A 292 -7.18 12.65 26.80
CA SER A 292 -7.50 11.58 27.74
C SER A 292 -6.39 11.36 28.79
N GLY A 293 -5.16 11.83 28.52
CA GLY A 293 -4.00 11.67 29.39
C GLY A 293 -3.26 10.34 29.23
N ASN A 294 -3.79 9.43 28.42
CA ASN A 294 -3.21 8.12 28.11
C ASN A 294 -2.78 8.01 26.63
N GLU A 295 -2.59 9.15 25.96
CA GLU A 295 -2.21 9.14 24.54
C GLU A 295 -0.81 8.53 24.35
N PRO A 296 -0.60 7.72 23.30
CA PRO A 296 0.74 7.24 22.98
C PRO A 296 1.62 8.39 22.49
N TYR A 297 2.91 8.28 22.78
CA TYR A 297 3.92 9.24 22.36
C TYR A 297 4.71 8.73 21.15
N ILE A 298 5.05 9.64 20.25
CA ILE A 298 6.12 9.44 19.28
C ILE A 298 7.37 10.11 19.82
N CYS A 299 8.41 9.33 20.08
CA CYS A 299 9.71 9.82 20.51
C CYS A 299 10.64 9.93 19.30
N ILE A 300 10.91 11.16 18.85
CA ILE A 300 11.80 11.45 17.71
C ILE A 300 13.27 11.44 18.16
N LEU A 301 14.08 10.57 17.56
CA LEU A 301 15.53 10.47 17.75
C LEU A 301 16.24 11.13 16.56
N ASP A 302 16.53 12.43 16.65
CA ASP A 302 16.99 13.22 15.51
C ASP A 302 17.87 14.44 15.93
N SER A 303 17.89 15.52 15.13
CA SER A 303 18.64 16.76 15.36
C SER A 303 18.09 17.66 16.47
N GLY A 304 17.05 17.21 17.17
CA GLY A 304 16.24 18.00 18.10
C GLY A 304 14.88 18.32 17.50
N VAL A 305 13.98 18.92 18.27
CA VAL A 305 12.68 19.40 17.76
C VAL A 305 12.37 20.76 18.35
N ASN A 306 11.97 21.73 17.52
CA ASN A 306 11.41 22.97 18.04
C ASN A 306 9.92 22.81 18.40
N VAL A 307 9.63 22.34 19.63
CA VAL A 307 8.24 22.13 20.09
C VAL A 307 7.46 23.42 20.29
N GLU A 308 8.12 24.59 20.31
CA GLU A 308 7.45 25.89 20.38
C GLU A 308 6.86 26.33 19.02
N HIS A 309 7.16 25.59 17.94
CA HIS A 309 6.47 25.79 16.66
C HIS A 309 4.94 25.73 16.88
N PRO A 310 4.14 26.67 16.34
CA PRO A 310 2.70 26.72 16.61
C PRO A 310 1.95 25.42 16.30
N LEU A 311 2.32 24.73 15.22
CA LEU A 311 1.76 23.41 14.86
C LEU A 311 2.32 22.21 15.67
N LEU A 312 3.31 22.39 16.56
CA LEU A 312 3.86 21.31 17.39
C LEU A 312 3.56 21.49 18.88
N SER A 313 3.43 22.74 19.34
CA SER A 313 3.11 23.08 20.73
C SER A 313 1.83 22.46 21.30
N PRO A 314 0.80 22.07 20.52
CA PRO A 314 -0.35 21.33 21.05
C PRO A 314 -0.02 19.87 21.46
N PHE A 315 1.10 19.31 20.99
CA PHE A 315 1.43 17.89 21.15
C PHE A 315 2.62 17.63 22.09
N ALA A 316 3.43 18.67 22.38
CA ALA A 316 4.62 18.59 23.21
C ALA A 316 4.90 19.91 23.94
N GLY A 317 5.40 19.81 25.17
CA GLY A 317 5.96 20.93 25.93
C GLY A 317 7.49 20.95 25.92
N ILE A 318 8.09 22.01 26.48
CA ILE A 318 9.55 22.16 26.57
C ILE A 318 10.22 20.98 27.32
N ASN A 319 9.54 20.42 28.33
CA ASN A 319 10.05 19.28 29.09
C ASN A 319 10.01 17.94 28.32
N ASP A 320 9.38 17.92 27.14
CA ASP A 320 9.37 16.76 26.24
C ASP A 320 10.54 16.79 25.26
N GLN A 321 11.40 17.82 25.32
CA GLN A 321 12.65 17.91 24.59
C GLN A 321 13.82 17.43 25.47
N LEU A 322 14.48 16.36 25.06
CA LEU A 322 15.63 15.78 25.75
C LEU A 322 16.84 15.74 24.82
N THR A 323 18.02 15.46 25.36
CA THR A 323 19.24 15.37 24.55
C THR A 323 20.31 14.51 25.20
N VAL A 324 21.08 13.83 24.35
CA VAL A 324 22.34 13.14 24.69
C VAL A 324 23.56 13.81 24.06
N THR A 325 23.39 14.95 23.38
CA THR A 325 24.49 15.70 22.77
C THR A 325 25.34 16.43 23.82
N ASP A 326 26.61 16.65 23.47
CA ASP A 326 27.59 17.25 24.39
C ASP A 326 27.25 18.71 24.75
N ASP A 327 26.55 19.44 23.88
CA ASP A 327 26.09 20.82 24.11
C ASP A 327 24.90 20.93 25.09
N ARG A 328 24.20 19.83 25.36
CA ARG A 328 23.02 19.74 26.22
C ARG A 328 21.88 20.69 25.84
N VAL A 329 21.78 21.05 24.56
CA VAL A 329 20.68 21.88 24.03
C VAL A 329 19.76 21.01 23.18
N PRO A 330 18.54 20.69 23.64
CA PRO A 330 17.68 19.72 22.96
C PRO A 330 16.91 20.30 21.76
N THR A 331 16.88 21.63 21.64
CA THR A 331 16.23 22.33 20.53
C THR A 331 16.93 22.10 19.20
N ASP A 332 16.14 22.13 18.13
CA ASP A 332 16.59 21.90 16.77
C ASP A 332 17.21 23.15 16.14
N ASN A 333 18.50 23.09 15.86
CA ASN A 333 19.21 24.13 15.10
C ASN A 333 19.49 23.71 13.65
N ASN A 334 19.17 22.47 13.28
CA ASN A 334 19.45 21.90 11.97
C ASN A 334 18.21 21.92 11.08
N GLY A 335 17.07 21.54 11.64
CA GLY A 335 15.77 21.54 10.96
C GLY A 335 15.18 20.15 10.77
N HIS A 336 16.02 19.14 10.56
CA HIS A 336 15.57 17.81 10.15
C HIS A 336 14.61 17.17 11.17
N GLY A 337 14.91 17.24 12.47
CA GLY A 337 14.05 16.67 13.49
C GLY A 337 12.70 17.40 13.62
N THR A 338 12.67 18.72 13.42
CA THR A 338 11.41 19.48 13.38
C THR A 338 10.57 19.13 12.16
N GLU A 339 11.18 18.90 10.99
CA GLU A 339 10.48 18.36 9.82
C GLU A 339 9.87 16.97 10.11
N MET A 340 10.61 16.10 10.79
CA MET A 340 10.11 14.76 11.14
C MET A 340 8.94 14.86 12.14
N ALA A 341 9.00 15.79 13.09
CA ALA A 341 7.93 16.03 14.04
C ALA A 341 6.63 16.50 13.35
N GLY A 342 6.73 17.41 12.38
CA GLY A 342 5.58 17.87 11.60
C GLY A 342 4.86 16.72 10.88
N LEU A 343 5.61 15.88 10.16
CA LEU A 343 5.07 14.71 9.46
C LEU A 343 4.53 13.65 10.43
N ALA A 344 5.17 13.46 11.58
CA ALA A 344 4.72 12.49 12.58
C ALA A 344 3.39 12.89 13.24
N MET A 345 3.13 14.19 13.42
CA MET A 345 1.88 14.68 13.99
C MET A 345 0.80 14.79 12.92
N TRP A 346 1.07 15.55 11.86
CA TRP A 346 0.06 15.95 10.89
C TRP A 346 -0.04 14.97 9.72
N GLY A 347 1.07 14.38 9.28
CA GLY A 347 1.17 13.77 7.96
C GLY A 347 1.68 14.79 6.95
N ASP A 348 1.38 14.62 5.67
CA ASP A 348 1.69 15.65 4.67
C ASP A 348 0.76 16.85 4.86
N LEU A 349 1.33 18.01 5.24
CA LEU A 349 0.54 19.21 5.47
C LEU A 349 -0.17 19.69 4.20
N SER A 350 0.31 19.36 3.00
CA SER A 350 -0.39 19.76 1.77
C SER A 350 -1.81 19.20 1.69
N ASP A 351 -1.98 17.97 2.19
CA ASP A 351 -3.25 17.25 2.08
C ASP A 351 -4.28 17.80 3.07
N ILE A 352 -3.83 18.25 4.23
CA ILE A 352 -4.70 18.75 5.32
C ILE A 352 -4.98 20.24 5.17
N LEU A 353 -3.99 21.03 4.75
CA LEU A 353 -4.19 22.46 4.46
C LEU A 353 -5.06 22.68 3.22
N GLY A 354 -5.14 21.69 2.33
CA GLY A 354 -6.01 21.71 1.16
C GLY A 354 -7.50 21.47 1.45
N THR A 355 -7.88 21.19 2.70
CA THR A 355 -9.28 20.91 3.09
C THR A 355 -9.70 21.70 4.33
N ASP A 356 -11.02 21.88 4.49
CA ASP A 356 -11.65 22.53 5.65
C ASP A 356 -12.15 21.52 6.72
N GLU A 357 -11.74 20.25 6.62
CA GLU A 357 -12.21 19.18 7.51
C GLU A 357 -11.69 19.31 8.95
N ILE A 358 -12.42 18.78 9.92
CA ILE A 358 -11.93 18.68 11.30
C ILE A 358 -10.80 17.65 11.36
N VAL A 359 -9.69 17.99 12.00
CA VAL A 359 -8.51 17.13 12.09
C VAL A 359 -8.39 16.58 13.51
N SER A 360 -8.53 15.28 13.67
CA SER A 360 -8.35 14.59 14.96
C SER A 360 -6.95 13.99 15.09
N ILE A 361 -6.19 14.41 16.10
CA ILE A 361 -4.88 13.82 16.45
C ILE A 361 -4.92 13.31 17.89
N ASN A 362 -4.72 11.99 18.06
CA ASN A 362 -4.87 11.27 19.33
C ASN A 362 -3.56 10.70 19.87
N HIS A 363 -2.43 11.32 19.50
CA HIS A 363 -1.09 10.96 19.95
C HIS A 363 -0.27 12.22 20.24
N LYS A 364 0.80 12.06 21.02
CA LYS A 364 1.66 13.15 21.50
C LYS A 364 3.08 13.02 20.99
N LEU A 365 3.87 14.05 21.22
CA LEU A 365 5.25 14.17 20.74
C LEU A 365 6.21 14.31 21.93
N GLU A 366 7.36 13.66 21.80
CA GLU A 366 8.57 13.96 22.58
C GLU A 366 9.80 13.75 21.69
N SER A 367 10.95 14.24 22.10
CA SER A 367 12.17 14.11 21.30
C SER A 367 13.40 13.91 22.16
N VAL A 368 14.38 13.23 21.57
CA VAL A 368 15.74 13.15 22.09
C VAL A 368 16.69 13.54 20.98
N LYS A 369 17.39 14.65 21.16
CA LYS A 369 18.43 15.07 20.25
C LYS A 369 19.67 14.18 20.38
N VAL A 370 20.10 13.59 19.26
CA VAL A 370 21.23 12.65 19.19
C VAL A 370 22.41 13.15 18.35
N LEU A 371 22.22 14.24 17.60
CA LEU A 371 23.27 14.96 16.85
C LEU A 371 22.82 16.40 16.59
N ASN A 372 23.75 17.29 16.23
CA ASN A 372 23.42 18.57 15.61
C ASN A 372 23.53 18.46 14.09
N ASN A 373 24.62 17.87 13.59
CA ASN A 373 24.89 17.74 12.17
C ASN A 373 25.47 16.36 11.84
N SER A 374 25.36 15.99 10.56
CA SER A 374 26.02 14.82 10.01
C SER A 374 27.52 14.84 10.33
N GLY A 375 28.02 13.78 10.96
CA GLY A 375 29.42 13.66 11.37
C GLY A 375 29.70 13.90 12.85
N ASP A 376 28.78 14.48 13.62
CA ASP A 376 29.00 14.75 15.07
C ASP A 376 29.30 13.50 15.91
N ASN A 377 28.88 12.34 15.40
CA ASN A 377 29.06 11.04 16.03
C ASN A 377 30.20 10.23 15.39
N GLU A 378 31.07 10.86 14.58
CA GLU A 378 32.24 10.20 14.00
C GLU A 378 33.13 9.60 15.10
N GLY A 379 33.50 8.32 14.93
CA GLY A 379 34.29 7.58 15.92
C GLY A 379 33.54 7.16 17.19
N LYS A 380 32.27 7.56 17.38
CA LYS A 380 31.44 7.16 18.52
C LYS A 380 30.65 5.87 18.19
N PRO A 381 30.46 4.94 19.14
CA PRO A 381 29.59 3.78 18.92
C PRO A 381 28.11 4.21 18.82
N LEU A 382 27.55 4.19 17.62
CA LEU A 382 26.17 4.66 17.36
C LEU A 382 25.11 3.91 18.18
N GLY A 383 25.28 2.59 18.38
CA GLY A 383 24.40 1.82 19.25
C GLY A 383 24.37 2.33 20.70
N LYS A 384 25.50 2.82 21.23
CA LYS A 384 25.56 3.40 22.58
C LYS A 384 24.79 4.72 22.65
N ILE A 385 24.94 5.59 21.65
CA ILE A 385 24.22 6.86 21.57
C ILE A 385 22.71 6.62 21.53
N THR A 386 22.24 5.68 20.70
CA THR A 386 20.82 5.30 20.64
C THR A 386 20.34 4.74 21.99
N SER A 387 21.13 3.85 22.63
CA SER A 387 20.78 3.31 23.94
C SER A 387 20.69 4.40 25.02
N ASP A 388 21.58 5.39 25.01
CA ASP A 388 21.55 6.51 25.94
C ASP A 388 20.33 7.40 25.70
N ALA A 389 19.96 7.60 24.43
CA ALA A 389 18.81 8.42 24.07
C ALA A 389 17.49 7.79 24.57
N ILE A 390 17.32 6.49 24.36
CA ILE A 390 16.17 5.73 24.88
C ILE A 390 16.14 5.78 26.40
N ALA A 391 17.28 5.52 27.05
CA ALA A 391 17.37 5.54 28.51
C ALA A 391 16.98 6.91 29.09
N ILE A 392 17.42 8.03 28.49
CA ILE A 392 17.04 9.36 28.95
C ILE A 392 15.53 9.61 28.82
N ALA A 393 14.89 9.20 27.72
CA ALA A 393 13.45 9.33 27.54
C ALA A 393 12.67 8.54 28.60
N GLU A 394 13.07 7.30 28.86
CA GLU A 394 12.42 6.41 29.84
C GLU A 394 12.66 6.87 31.27
N ILE A 395 13.85 7.37 31.61
CA ILE A 395 14.15 7.93 32.93
C ILE A 395 13.30 9.18 33.19
N ALA A 396 13.16 10.05 32.18
CA ALA A 396 12.38 11.28 32.32
C ALA A 396 10.89 11.00 32.52
N ASN A 397 10.36 9.97 31.86
CA ASN A 397 8.93 9.69 31.80
C ASN A 397 8.66 8.17 31.71
N PRO A 398 8.80 7.39 32.80
CA PRO A 398 8.80 5.92 32.73
C PRO A 398 7.49 5.30 32.27
N ASP A 399 6.35 5.95 32.54
CA ASP A 399 5.02 5.36 32.32
C ASP A 399 4.42 5.64 30.94
N ARG A 400 5.10 6.37 30.04
CA ARG A 400 4.55 6.65 28.70
C ARG A 400 4.72 5.46 27.76
N THR A 401 3.64 5.09 27.10
CA THR A 401 3.66 4.22 25.92
C THR A 401 4.24 4.97 24.73
N ARG A 402 5.20 4.38 24.01
CA ARG A 402 5.97 5.06 22.96
C ARG A 402 6.20 4.23 21.72
N THR A 403 6.19 4.91 20.58
CA THR A 403 6.96 4.50 19.40
C THR A 403 8.22 5.36 19.31
N PHE A 404 9.39 4.73 19.24
CA PHE A 404 10.63 5.44 18.92
C PHE A 404 10.80 5.54 17.40
N SER A 405 10.96 6.74 16.89
CA SER A 405 11.19 6.99 15.46
C SER A 405 12.57 7.56 15.24
N MET A 406 13.34 6.93 14.37
CA MET A 406 14.71 7.33 14.07
C MET A 406 14.91 7.40 12.55
N SER A 407 14.93 8.62 12.02
CA SER A 407 15.17 8.92 10.61
C SER A 407 16.66 9.10 10.29
N LEU A 408 17.51 8.36 11.01
CA LEU A 408 18.97 8.45 10.92
C LEU A 408 19.57 7.11 10.48
N SER A 409 20.53 7.17 9.55
CA SER A 409 21.28 6.01 9.09
C SER A 409 22.76 6.35 8.89
N ALA A 410 23.60 5.33 8.79
CA ALA A 410 24.96 5.49 8.34
C ALA A 410 25.00 5.76 6.82
N ASN A 411 26.05 6.44 6.36
CA ASN A 411 26.25 6.72 4.93
C ASN A 411 26.75 5.50 4.13
N THR A 412 26.79 4.32 4.73
CA THR A 412 27.26 3.08 4.11
C THR A 412 26.18 2.02 4.15
N GLY A 413 26.01 1.30 3.04
CA GLY A 413 25.20 0.09 2.98
C GLY A 413 25.59 -0.92 4.06
N THR A 414 24.62 -1.72 4.48
CA THR A 414 24.88 -2.87 5.36
C THR A 414 25.75 -3.87 4.59
N ASP A 415 26.68 -4.59 5.23
CA ASP A 415 27.53 -5.61 4.57
C ASP A 415 26.66 -6.80 4.09
N ARG A 416 25.86 -6.58 3.03
CA ARG A 416 24.83 -7.45 2.45
C ARG A 416 23.82 -7.98 3.47
N GLY A 417 23.31 -7.10 4.33
CA GLY A 417 22.30 -7.42 5.35
C GLY A 417 22.88 -8.07 6.61
N ARG A 418 24.21 -8.07 6.76
CA ARG A 418 24.86 -8.57 7.96
C ARG A 418 24.56 -7.65 9.15
N PRO A 419 24.20 -8.21 10.32
CA PRO A 419 24.02 -7.43 11.53
C PRO A 419 25.28 -6.66 11.91
N SER A 420 25.10 -5.39 12.25
CA SER A 420 26.12 -4.48 12.78
C SER A 420 25.99 -4.36 14.30
N SER A 421 26.94 -3.66 14.94
CA SER A 421 26.80 -3.30 16.35
C SER A 421 25.58 -2.42 16.62
N TRP A 422 25.21 -1.53 15.68
CA TRP A 422 24.09 -0.60 15.86
C TRP A 422 22.74 -1.29 15.70
N SER A 423 22.54 -2.05 14.62
CA SER A 423 21.32 -2.86 14.42
C SER A 423 21.14 -3.93 15.50
N SER A 424 22.22 -4.55 15.97
CA SER A 424 22.14 -5.48 17.10
C SER A 424 21.81 -4.79 18.42
N THR A 425 22.21 -3.53 18.59
CA THR A 425 21.80 -2.75 19.76
C THR A 425 20.31 -2.43 19.69
N LEU A 426 19.79 -2.03 18.52
CA LEU A 426 18.34 -1.86 18.32
C LEU A 426 17.55 -3.13 18.62
N ASP A 427 18.00 -4.28 18.12
CA ASP A 427 17.33 -5.56 18.40
C ASP A 427 17.31 -5.88 19.90
N ALA A 428 18.41 -5.61 20.62
CA ALA A 428 18.51 -5.82 22.05
C ALA A 428 17.61 -4.85 22.85
N LEU A 429 17.49 -3.60 22.40
CA LEU A 429 16.60 -2.60 23.00
C LEU A 429 15.12 -2.95 22.76
N ALA A 430 14.79 -3.39 21.54
CA ALA A 430 13.43 -3.76 21.14
C ALA A 430 12.87 -4.93 21.95
N VAL A 431 13.67 -5.99 22.14
CA VAL A 431 13.29 -7.15 22.96
C VAL A 431 13.48 -6.90 24.46
N ASP A 432 14.01 -5.73 24.84
CA ASP A 432 14.37 -5.41 26.23
C ASP A 432 15.30 -6.45 26.87
N TYR A 433 16.39 -6.77 26.18
CA TYR A 433 17.31 -7.85 26.58
C TYR A 433 17.85 -7.70 28.01
N LEU A 434 18.16 -6.49 28.45
CA LEU A 434 18.68 -6.22 29.80
C LEU A 434 17.58 -6.26 30.88
N GLY A 435 16.34 -5.95 30.52
CA GLY A 435 15.15 -6.07 31.38
C GLY A 435 14.44 -7.43 31.23
N GLU A 436 15.10 -8.43 30.64
CA GLU A 436 14.56 -9.77 30.41
C GLU A 436 13.22 -9.82 29.64
N GLY A 437 12.94 -8.83 28.79
CA GLY A 437 11.72 -8.76 28.00
C GLY A 437 10.49 -8.23 28.77
N GLU A 438 10.70 -7.55 29.89
CA GLU A 438 9.61 -6.93 30.66
C GLU A 438 8.98 -5.78 29.89
N ASN A 439 9.78 -4.89 29.29
CA ASN A 439 9.31 -3.69 28.59
C ASN A 439 9.80 -3.63 27.13
N PRO A 440 9.27 -4.48 26.22
CA PRO A 440 9.63 -4.42 24.80
C PRO A 440 9.32 -3.04 24.19
N ARG A 441 10.08 -2.66 23.16
CA ARG A 441 10.02 -1.33 22.54
C ARG A 441 9.72 -1.43 21.06
N LEU A 442 8.89 -0.51 20.55
CA LEU A 442 8.61 -0.38 19.12
C LEU A 442 9.52 0.67 18.49
N PHE A 443 10.11 0.33 17.34
CA PHE A 443 10.97 1.24 16.56
C PHE A 443 10.49 1.33 15.11
N THR A 444 10.45 2.55 14.57
CA THR A 444 10.40 2.84 13.13
C THR A 444 11.73 3.47 12.70
N ILE A 445 12.39 2.88 11.71
CA ILE A 445 13.72 3.32 11.24
C ILE A 445 13.76 3.43 9.71
N CYS A 446 14.50 4.42 9.20
CA CYS A 446 14.60 4.66 7.76
C CYS A 446 15.48 3.60 7.07
N ALA A 447 15.13 3.24 5.83
CA ALA A 447 15.88 2.26 5.05
C ALA A 447 17.24 2.79 4.55
N GLY A 448 17.41 4.11 4.45
CA GLY A 448 18.55 4.75 3.81
C GLY A 448 18.17 5.35 2.46
N ASN A 449 18.99 6.31 2.01
CA ASN A 449 18.71 7.10 0.82
C ASN A 449 19.73 6.82 -0.29
N VAL A 450 19.22 6.71 -1.51
CA VAL A 450 19.99 6.70 -2.75
C VAL A 450 20.52 8.10 -3.04
N LEU A 451 21.80 8.20 -3.40
CA LEU A 451 22.39 9.44 -3.91
C LEU A 451 22.13 9.54 -5.42
N PHE A 452 21.63 10.68 -5.88
CA PHE A 452 21.39 10.92 -7.31
C PHE A 452 22.68 11.29 -8.02
N ASP A 453 22.92 10.62 -9.15
CA ASP A 453 23.83 11.10 -10.19
C ASP A 453 23.04 11.30 -11.50
N GLY A 454 23.56 12.14 -12.40
CA GLY A 454 22.91 12.43 -13.69
C GLY A 454 22.79 11.23 -14.64
N SER A 455 23.36 10.07 -14.30
CA SER A 455 23.33 8.84 -15.08
C SER A 455 22.45 7.73 -14.48
N MET A 456 21.66 8.05 -13.44
CA MET A 456 20.84 7.08 -12.73
C MET A 456 19.85 6.34 -13.66
N GLU A 457 20.06 5.03 -13.81
CA GLU A 457 19.13 4.13 -14.48
C GLU A 457 18.05 3.65 -13.49
N TYR A 458 17.00 4.43 -13.31
CA TYR A 458 15.87 4.07 -12.45
C TYR A 458 14.97 3.01 -13.10
N PRO A 459 14.47 1.99 -12.35
CA PRO A 459 14.72 1.69 -10.94
C PRO A 459 15.90 0.74 -10.70
N TYR A 460 16.65 0.36 -11.75
CA TYR A 460 17.76 -0.59 -11.64
C TYR A 460 18.84 -0.11 -10.66
N TYR A 461 19.14 1.18 -10.65
CA TYR A 461 20.09 1.78 -9.70
C TYR A 461 19.68 1.55 -8.25
N ASN A 462 18.39 1.70 -7.89
CA ASN A 462 17.87 1.43 -6.54
C ASN A 462 18.09 -0.03 -6.12
N GLN A 463 18.02 -0.98 -7.07
CA GLN A 463 18.28 -2.39 -6.79
C GLN A 463 19.75 -2.67 -6.42
N LEU A 464 20.66 -1.79 -6.84
CA LEU A 464 22.08 -1.86 -6.52
C LEU A 464 22.44 -1.11 -5.23
N GLN A 465 21.58 -0.20 -4.78
CA GLN A 465 21.77 0.55 -3.55
C GLN A 465 21.23 -0.22 -2.37
N ASP A 466 22.16 -0.58 -1.49
CA ASP A 466 21.86 -1.39 -0.33
C ASP A 466 21.17 -0.57 0.77
N VAL A 467 20.26 -1.20 1.51
CA VAL A 467 19.71 -0.66 2.76
C VAL A 467 20.85 -0.33 3.73
N HIS A 468 20.75 0.81 4.42
CA HIS A 468 21.79 1.38 5.27
C HIS A 468 21.71 0.91 6.73
N ASP A 469 22.84 0.93 7.44
CA ASP A 469 22.86 0.65 8.88
C ASP A 469 22.08 1.73 9.65
N PRO A 470 21.17 1.41 10.60
CA PRO A 470 20.91 0.13 11.25
C PRO A 470 19.64 -0.61 10.78
N ALA A 471 19.18 -0.33 9.56
CA ALA A 471 17.90 -0.78 9.03
C ALA A 471 17.79 -2.29 8.75
N GLN A 472 18.87 -3.06 8.97
CA GLN A 472 18.90 -4.53 8.97
C GLN A 472 18.50 -5.16 10.31
N ALA A 473 18.16 -4.37 11.34
CA ALA A 473 17.62 -4.86 12.62
C ALA A 473 16.38 -5.75 12.40
N TRP A 474 16.28 -6.86 13.11
CA TRP A 474 15.20 -7.84 12.95
C TRP A 474 13.91 -7.45 13.66
N ASN A 475 14.00 -6.71 14.77
CA ASN A 475 12.89 -6.39 15.65
C ASN A 475 12.19 -5.08 15.26
N SER A 476 12.91 -4.15 14.62
CA SER A 476 12.39 -2.84 14.19
C SER A 476 11.61 -2.89 12.88
N ILE A 477 10.69 -1.93 12.68
CA ILE A 477 10.06 -1.66 11.38
C ILE A 477 11.01 -0.80 10.56
N THR A 478 11.55 -1.36 9.48
CA THR A 478 12.32 -0.59 8.52
C THR A 478 11.40 -0.06 7.42
N VAL A 479 11.53 1.23 7.15
CA VAL A 479 10.62 1.98 6.29
C VAL A 479 11.36 2.44 5.04
N GLY A 480 10.93 1.94 3.88
CA GLY A 480 11.34 2.48 2.58
C GLY A 480 10.38 3.56 2.10
N ALA A 481 10.64 4.09 0.91
CA ALA A 481 9.81 5.14 0.33
C ALA A 481 9.13 4.68 -0.98
N TYR A 482 7.84 4.97 -1.11
CA TYR A 482 7.11 4.98 -2.38
C TYR A 482 6.71 6.42 -2.71
N THR A 483 6.15 6.66 -3.89
CA THR A 483 5.62 7.99 -4.19
C THR A 483 4.35 8.03 -5.04
N ASN A 484 3.45 8.93 -4.67
CA ASN A 484 2.28 9.43 -5.39
C ASN A 484 2.50 10.86 -5.90
N LYS A 485 3.57 11.55 -5.48
CA LYS A 485 3.89 12.92 -5.90
C LYS A 485 4.44 12.88 -7.33
N ILE A 486 3.56 13.12 -8.30
CA ILE A 486 3.87 13.07 -9.75
C ILE A 486 3.46 14.34 -10.49
N THR A 487 3.06 15.38 -9.77
CA THR A 487 2.62 16.65 -10.36
C THR A 487 3.74 17.66 -10.22
N ILE A 488 4.08 18.32 -11.32
CA ILE A 488 4.95 19.50 -11.35
C ILE A 488 4.07 20.65 -11.83
N SER A 489 3.90 21.66 -10.99
CA SER A 489 2.91 22.73 -11.19
C SER A 489 3.42 23.77 -12.18
N GLU A 490 4.71 24.06 -12.17
CA GLU A 490 5.33 24.96 -13.12
C GLU A 490 5.65 24.28 -14.46
N SER A 491 5.34 24.96 -15.56
CA SER A 491 5.74 24.48 -16.88
C SER A 491 7.27 24.58 -17.01
N CYS A 492 7.93 23.43 -16.91
CA CYS A 492 9.38 23.29 -17.06
C CYS A 492 9.72 22.05 -17.91
N ASP A 493 11.02 21.83 -18.16
CA ASP A 493 11.51 20.68 -18.95
C ASP A 493 11.64 19.39 -18.11
N TYR A 494 11.25 19.41 -16.83
CA TYR A 494 11.30 18.26 -15.93
C TYR A 494 10.02 17.44 -15.99
N GLU A 495 10.18 16.12 -15.93
CA GLU A 495 9.09 15.15 -15.72
C GLU A 495 9.35 14.35 -14.43
N PRO A 496 8.32 13.93 -13.68
CA PRO A 496 8.51 13.06 -12.52
C PRO A 496 9.17 11.73 -12.92
N LEU A 497 10.19 11.31 -12.17
CA LEU A 497 10.95 10.10 -12.49
C LEU A 497 10.18 8.81 -12.20
N ALA A 498 9.61 8.71 -10.99
CA ALA A 498 8.78 7.58 -10.62
C ALA A 498 7.31 7.83 -11.01
N GLN A 499 6.63 6.75 -11.39
CA GLN A 499 5.19 6.76 -11.63
C GLN A 499 4.42 6.72 -10.30
N PHE A 500 3.16 7.14 -10.32
CA PHE A 500 2.26 7.12 -9.16
C PHE A 500 2.18 5.71 -8.55
N GLY A 501 2.32 5.60 -7.23
CA GLY A 501 2.36 4.32 -6.52
C GLY A 501 3.62 3.49 -6.80
N GLY A 502 4.66 4.07 -7.41
CA GLY A 502 5.94 3.43 -7.69
C GLY A 502 6.93 3.53 -6.53
N LEU A 503 8.07 2.82 -6.65
CA LEU A 503 9.20 2.98 -5.73
C LEU A 503 9.69 4.44 -5.76
N SER A 504 9.90 5.06 -4.61
CA SER A 504 10.51 6.39 -4.59
C SER A 504 11.94 6.29 -5.09
N PRO A 505 12.40 7.20 -5.98
CA PRO A 505 13.78 7.22 -6.45
C PRO A 505 14.82 7.35 -5.33
N TYR A 506 14.41 7.87 -4.17
CA TYR A 506 15.24 7.97 -2.97
C TYR A 506 15.46 6.65 -2.23
N SER A 507 14.61 5.62 -2.44
CA SER A 507 14.60 4.44 -1.58
C SER A 507 15.69 3.42 -1.94
N THR A 508 16.43 2.94 -0.93
CA THR A 508 17.34 1.78 -1.03
C THR A 508 16.57 0.45 -0.93
N THR A 509 17.21 -0.68 -1.29
CA THR A 509 16.56 -2.00 -1.32
C THR A 509 17.44 -3.11 -0.69
N SER A 510 16.85 -4.26 -0.35
CA SER A 510 17.59 -5.44 0.16
C SER A 510 17.79 -6.53 -0.89
N VAL A 511 17.69 -6.20 -2.18
CA VAL A 511 17.75 -7.17 -3.28
C VAL A 511 19.08 -7.95 -3.29
N LEU A 512 20.18 -7.27 -2.96
CA LEU A 512 21.54 -7.83 -2.95
C LEU A 512 21.89 -8.64 -1.68
N TRP A 513 20.99 -8.70 -0.70
CA TRP A 513 21.24 -9.42 0.55
C TRP A 513 21.25 -10.94 0.39
N ASP A 514 21.92 -11.62 1.33
CA ASP A 514 21.85 -13.07 1.42
C ASP A 514 20.42 -13.51 1.79
N ARG A 515 19.65 -13.94 0.79
CA ARG A 515 18.27 -14.41 0.93
C ARG A 515 18.09 -15.57 1.91
N ARG A 516 19.16 -16.30 2.26
CA ARG A 516 19.07 -17.41 3.21
C ARG A 516 19.01 -16.92 4.65
N ASN A 517 19.85 -15.95 5.00
CA ASN A 517 20.09 -15.56 6.38
C ASN A 517 19.64 -14.13 6.72
N ALA A 518 19.41 -13.27 5.73
CA ALA A 518 18.99 -11.90 5.95
C ALA A 518 17.45 -11.76 6.00
N PRO A 519 16.92 -10.86 6.83
CA PRO A 519 15.49 -10.56 6.86
C PRO A 519 15.03 -9.93 5.53
N ILE A 520 13.72 -9.80 5.38
CA ILE A 520 13.12 -9.01 4.30
C ILE A 520 13.14 -7.55 4.74
N LYS A 521 13.74 -6.66 3.93
CA LYS A 521 13.81 -5.22 4.20
C LYS A 521 13.60 -4.40 2.90
N PRO A 522 12.99 -3.20 2.96
CA PRO A 522 12.21 -2.69 4.10
C PRO A 522 11.01 -3.61 4.41
N GLU A 523 10.35 -3.47 5.56
CA GLU A 523 9.10 -4.19 5.82
C GLU A 523 7.91 -3.52 5.14
N VAL A 524 7.90 -2.19 5.08
CA VAL A 524 6.81 -1.38 4.53
C VAL A 524 7.37 -0.15 3.83
N VAL A 525 6.56 0.48 2.99
CA VAL A 525 6.89 1.76 2.35
C VAL A 525 5.82 2.81 2.66
N PHE A 526 6.27 4.05 2.89
CA PHE A 526 5.42 5.24 3.04
C PHE A 526 5.81 6.30 2.00
N GLU A 527 4.99 7.34 1.82
CA GLU A 527 5.29 8.43 0.88
C GLU A 527 6.62 9.08 1.26
N GLY A 528 7.55 9.16 0.31
CA GLY A 528 8.85 9.81 0.48
C GLY A 528 9.17 10.79 -0.64
N GLY A 529 8.19 11.14 -1.48
CA GLY A 529 8.38 12.05 -2.58
C GLY A 529 9.12 11.45 -3.78
N ASN A 530 9.31 12.29 -4.78
CA ASN A 530 9.82 11.95 -6.10
C ASN A 530 10.91 12.95 -6.53
N VAL A 531 11.53 12.70 -7.68
CA VAL A 531 12.49 13.63 -8.30
C VAL A 531 12.04 13.99 -9.70
N GLY A 532 12.34 15.22 -10.13
CA GLY A 532 12.18 15.64 -11.51
C GLY A 532 13.37 15.16 -12.33
N LYS A 533 13.12 14.75 -13.57
CA LYS A 533 14.14 14.33 -14.54
C LYS A 533 14.00 15.11 -15.84
N ASP A 534 15.13 15.62 -16.33
CA ASP A 534 15.26 16.23 -17.66
C ASP A 534 16.31 15.45 -18.50
N GLN A 535 16.83 16.09 -19.56
CA GLN A 535 17.88 15.51 -20.41
C GLN A 535 19.28 15.47 -19.75
N LEU A 536 19.50 16.26 -18.70
CA LEU A 536 20.80 16.44 -18.03
C LEU A 536 20.92 15.62 -16.75
N GLY A 537 19.82 15.30 -16.08
CA GLY A 537 19.82 14.47 -14.88
C GLY A 537 18.55 14.55 -14.07
N CYS A 538 18.67 14.18 -12.79
CA CYS A 538 17.58 14.22 -11.82
C CYS A 538 17.82 15.32 -10.78
N VAL A 539 16.76 15.97 -10.32
CA VAL A 539 16.80 17.01 -9.29
C VAL A 539 15.60 16.86 -8.33
N GLY A 540 15.82 17.15 -7.05
CA GLY A 540 14.72 17.27 -6.10
C GLY A 540 13.90 18.53 -6.40
N MET A 541 12.58 18.43 -6.37
CA MET A 541 11.65 19.54 -6.62
C MET A 541 10.62 19.59 -5.51
N GLN A 542 10.32 20.78 -5.00
CA GLN A 542 9.35 21.00 -3.92
C GLN A 542 7.98 20.44 -4.26
N ASP A 543 7.54 20.59 -5.51
CA ASP A 543 6.31 20.01 -6.06
C ASP A 543 6.18 18.49 -5.84
N LEU A 544 7.32 17.81 -5.79
CA LEU A 544 7.43 16.36 -5.69
C LEU A 544 7.74 15.88 -4.26
N HIS A 545 7.76 16.79 -3.29
CA HIS A 545 8.07 16.51 -1.89
C HIS A 545 6.81 16.61 -1.02
N LEU A 546 6.93 16.23 0.25
CA LEU A 546 5.89 16.40 1.26
C LEU A 546 6.07 17.74 1.96
N LEU A 547 4.99 18.34 2.46
CA LEU A 547 5.06 19.57 3.25
C LEU A 547 5.11 19.26 4.75
N SER A 548 6.01 19.91 5.49
CA SER A 548 6.18 19.78 6.94
C SER A 548 6.50 21.11 7.63
N THR A 549 6.69 21.08 8.96
CA THR A 549 7.01 22.25 9.79
C THR A 549 8.48 22.65 9.68
N TYR A 550 8.73 23.97 9.61
CA TYR A 550 10.07 24.55 9.62
C TYR A 550 10.56 24.86 11.04
N HIS A 551 11.84 24.66 11.32
CA HIS A 551 12.37 24.84 12.68
C HIS A 551 12.42 26.29 13.16
N ASP A 552 12.67 27.27 12.29
CA ASP A 552 12.66 28.69 12.66
C ASP A 552 11.38 29.38 12.18
N PHE A 553 10.30 29.17 12.95
CA PHE A 553 8.98 29.74 12.64
C PHE A 553 8.92 31.27 12.69
N SER A 554 9.98 31.94 13.14
CA SER A 554 10.08 33.40 13.02
C SER A 554 10.35 33.85 11.57
N GLN A 555 10.90 32.97 10.73
CA GLN A 555 11.17 33.23 9.32
C GLN A 555 10.06 32.67 8.41
N ARG A 556 9.66 31.41 8.63
CA ARG A 556 8.64 30.70 7.83
C ARG A 556 8.10 29.51 8.63
N TYR A 557 6.87 29.07 8.37
CA TYR A 557 6.22 27.99 9.14
C TYR A 557 6.39 26.63 8.47
N PHE A 558 6.45 26.59 7.14
CA PHE A 558 6.49 25.34 6.39
C PHE A 558 7.79 25.15 5.63
N GLN A 559 8.19 23.90 5.41
CA GLN A 559 9.29 23.49 4.54
C GLN A 559 8.93 22.14 3.88
N THR A 560 9.49 21.84 2.70
CA THR A 560 9.38 20.51 2.11
C THR A 560 10.35 19.47 2.68
N SER A 561 9.89 18.22 2.78
CA SER A 561 10.65 17.06 3.23
C SER A 561 10.45 15.86 2.29
N ASN A 562 11.42 14.96 2.21
CA ASN A 562 11.41 13.85 1.27
C ASN A 562 12.20 12.62 1.79
N ALA A 563 12.35 11.64 0.90
CA ALA A 563 13.11 10.43 1.06
C ALA A 563 12.62 9.52 2.20
N THR A 564 13.47 8.59 2.64
CA THR A 564 13.08 7.59 3.66
C THR A 564 12.93 8.18 5.06
N SER A 565 13.47 9.38 5.32
CA SER A 565 13.23 10.13 6.55
C SER A 565 11.75 10.51 6.68
N ALA A 566 11.19 11.18 5.66
CA ALA A 566 9.78 11.55 5.63
C ALA A 566 8.85 10.33 5.77
N ALA A 567 9.16 9.27 5.01
CA ALA A 567 8.43 8.00 5.09
C ALA A 567 8.45 7.39 6.51
N THR A 568 9.58 7.50 7.22
CA THR A 568 9.73 6.97 8.59
C THR A 568 8.90 7.76 9.61
N ALA A 569 8.82 9.09 9.47
CA ALA A 569 7.94 9.90 10.30
C ALA A 569 6.46 9.54 10.09
N LEU A 570 6.04 9.31 8.85
CA LEU A 570 4.69 8.82 8.54
C LEU A 570 4.42 7.43 9.10
N ALA A 571 5.40 6.52 9.08
CA ALA A 571 5.27 5.22 9.72
C ALA A 571 5.12 5.34 11.25
N ALA A 572 5.85 6.25 11.88
CA ALA A 572 5.71 6.51 13.31
C ALA A 572 4.30 7.00 13.64
N ARG A 573 3.77 7.95 12.86
CA ARG A 573 2.37 8.41 12.93
C ARG A 573 1.40 7.24 12.85
N PHE A 574 1.57 6.39 11.84
CA PHE A 574 0.72 5.23 11.60
C PHE A 574 0.69 4.28 12.82
N THR A 575 1.84 3.97 13.40
CA THR A 575 1.91 3.09 14.59
C THR A 575 1.30 3.74 15.84
N ALA A 576 1.46 5.05 16.02
CA ALA A 576 0.86 5.78 17.13
C ALA A 576 -0.67 5.82 17.01
N GLN A 577 -1.21 5.95 15.80
CA GLN A 577 -2.66 5.89 15.54
C GLN A 577 -3.24 4.50 15.87
N ILE A 578 -2.54 3.41 15.54
CA ILE A 578 -2.95 2.06 15.96
C ILE A 578 -2.91 1.96 17.50
N THR A 579 -1.85 2.47 18.13
CA THR A 579 -1.69 2.41 19.59
C THR A 579 -2.74 3.26 20.30
N ALA A 580 -3.17 4.38 19.72
CA ALA A 580 -4.22 5.22 20.28
C ALA A 580 -5.58 4.50 20.26
N GLU A 581 -5.87 3.75 19.19
CA GLU A 581 -7.07 2.91 19.12
C GLU A 581 -7.00 1.70 20.05
N TYR A 582 -5.81 1.08 20.16
CA TYR A 582 -5.58 -0.15 20.91
C TYR A 582 -4.37 -0.02 21.86
N PRO A 583 -4.53 0.67 23.00
CA PRO A 583 -3.42 1.04 23.89
C PRO A 583 -2.76 -0.15 24.61
N ASP A 584 -3.47 -1.27 24.76
CA ASP A 584 -2.99 -2.44 25.51
C ASP A 584 -2.23 -3.47 24.64
N LEU A 585 -2.09 -3.23 23.33
CA LEU A 585 -1.43 -4.17 22.43
C LEU A 585 0.09 -4.15 22.61
N TRP A 586 0.70 -5.33 22.46
CA TRP A 586 2.16 -5.43 22.51
C TRP A 586 2.83 -4.76 21.31
N PRO A 587 4.08 -4.28 21.44
CA PRO A 587 4.87 -3.78 20.31
C PRO A 587 4.94 -4.75 19.12
N GLU A 588 5.05 -6.05 19.38
CA GLU A 588 5.02 -7.09 18.34
C GLU A 588 3.70 -7.09 17.57
N THR A 589 2.59 -6.76 18.23
CA THR A 589 1.24 -6.71 17.64
C THR A 589 1.00 -5.44 16.85
N ILE A 590 1.41 -4.26 17.36
CA ILE A 590 1.37 -3.02 16.58
C ILE A 590 2.21 -3.18 15.31
N ARG A 591 3.43 -3.72 15.44
CA ARG A 591 4.29 -4.06 14.30
C ARG A 591 3.61 -5.01 13.31
N ALA A 592 2.93 -6.04 13.83
CA ALA A 592 2.20 -6.99 12.99
C ALA A 592 1.05 -6.31 12.24
N LEU A 593 0.23 -5.48 12.91
CA LEU A 593 -0.90 -4.76 12.28
C LEU A 593 -0.42 -3.84 11.16
N THR A 594 0.69 -3.12 11.36
CA THR A 594 1.31 -2.26 10.34
C THR A 594 1.70 -3.05 9.09
N VAL A 595 2.38 -4.18 9.25
CA VAL A 595 2.77 -5.03 8.11
C VAL A 595 1.56 -5.76 7.50
N HIS A 596 0.62 -6.19 8.35
CA HIS A 596 -0.55 -6.96 7.96
C HIS A 596 -1.48 -6.17 7.04
N SER A 597 -1.70 -4.89 7.33
CA SER A 597 -2.57 -4.02 6.52
C SER A 597 -1.92 -3.53 5.22
N ALA A 598 -0.63 -3.80 5.01
CA ALA A 598 0.09 -3.34 3.82
C ALA A 598 -0.32 -4.07 2.53
N ASP A 599 -0.38 -3.36 1.42
CA ASP A 599 -0.64 -3.95 0.10
C ASP A 599 0.18 -3.25 -0.99
N TRP A 600 0.47 -3.95 -2.08
CA TRP A 600 1.27 -3.43 -3.18
C TRP A 600 0.41 -2.63 -4.16
N ALA A 601 0.81 -1.38 -4.42
CA ALA A 601 0.20 -0.59 -5.48
C ALA A 601 0.47 -1.21 -6.86
N ASN A 602 -0.42 -0.95 -7.82
CA ASN A 602 -0.36 -1.55 -9.16
C ASN A 602 1.01 -1.34 -9.85
N ASN A 603 1.56 -0.13 -9.77
CA ASN A 603 2.83 0.20 -10.40
C ASN A 603 4.05 -0.43 -9.71
N MET A 604 3.93 -0.94 -8.48
CA MET A 604 5.03 -1.68 -7.84
C MET A 604 5.34 -2.99 -8.57
N TYR A 605 4.34 -3.64 -9.17
CA TYR A 605 4.54 -4.89 -9.92
C TYR A 605 5.43 -4.70 -11.17
N SER A 606 5.52 -3.48 -11.70
CA SER A 606 6.43 -3.16 -12.81
C SER A 606 7.90 -3.42 -12.46
N LEU A 607 8.27 -3.36 -11.17
CA LEU A 607 9.63 -3.65 -10.68
C LEU A 607 10.06 -5.11 -10.90
N ILE A 608 9.09 -6.00 -11.13
CA ILE A 608 9.31 -7.41 -11.45
C ILE A 608 8.79 -7.77 -12.84
N SER A 609 8.60 -6.76 -13.70
CA SER A 609 8.09 -6.90 -15.07
C SER A 609 6.74 -7.63 -15.13
N ALA A 610 5.86 -7.35 -14.17
CA ALA A 610 4.54 -7.94 -14.06
C ALA A 610 3.47 -6.87 -13.85
N GLN A 611 2.21 -7.26 -14.01
CA GLN A 611 1.04 -6.51 -13.56
C GLN A 611 0.39 -7.24 -12.38
N ARG A 612 -0.29 -6.50 -11.49
CA ARG A 612 -0.96 -7.08 -10.31
C ARG A 612 -1.96 -8.20 -10.67
N SER A 613 -2.58 -8.10 -11.84
CA SER A 613 -3.56 -9.06 -12.38
C SER A 613 -2.93 -10.32 -12.99
N ASP A 614 -1.61 -10.38 -13.13
CA ASP A 614 -0.94 -11.53 -13.75
C ASP A 614 -1.12 -12.78 -12.89
N LYS A 615 -1.71 -13.82 -13.48
CA LYS A 615 -2.02 -15.08 -12.77
C LYS A 615 -0.78 -15.93 -12.47
N ASN A 616 0.33 -15.70 -13.17
CA ASN A 616 1.54 -16.53 -13.14
C ASN A 616 2.76 -15.82 -12.52
N ILE A 617 2.56 -14.90 -11.59
CA ILE A 617 3.69 -14.29 -10.88
C ILE A 617 4.34 -15.35 -9.98
N THR A 618 5.61 -15.64 -10.25
CA THR A 618 6.33 -16.64 -9.46
C THR A 618 6.56 -16.17 -8.02
N LYS A 619 6.58 -17.12 -7.07
CA LYS A 619 6.93 -16.87 -5.66
C LYS A 619 8.29 -16.16 -5.49
N ASN A 620 9.24 -16.42 -6.41
CA ASN A 620 10.54 -15.77 -6.40
C ASN A 620 10.49 -14.32 -6.91
N ALA A 621 9.61 -14.03 -7.88
CA ALA A 621 9.36 -12.66 -8.32
C ALA A 621 8.68 -11.86 -7.21
N MET A 622 7.66 -12.41 -6.54
CA MET A 622 7.06 -11.77 -5.35
C MET A 622 8.10 -11.56 -4.23
N SER A 623 8.93 -12.57 -3.94
CA SER A 623 10.05 -12.43 -2.99
C SER A 623 11.04 -11.32 -3.39
N ASN A 624 11.26 -11.11 -4.70
CA ASN A 624 12.07 -10.00 -5.19
C ASN A 624 11.39 -8.65 -4.99
N LEU A 625 10.09 -8.55 -5.30
CA LEU A 625 9.27 -7.36 -5.07
C LEU A 625 9.30 -6.94 -3.60
N THR A 626 9.12 -7.90 -2.68
CA THR A 626 9.15 -7.63 -1.24
C THR A 626 10.50 -7.13 -0.75
N ARG A 627 11.61 -7.44 -1.44
CA ARG A 627 12.93 -6.89 -1.10
C ARG A 627 13.17 -5.46 -1.62
N MET A 628 12.30 -4.96 -2.49
CA MET A 628 12.35 -3.58 -3.00
C MET A 628 11.40 -2.65 -2.24
N VAL A 629 10.17 -3.11 -1.98
CA VAL A 629 9.08 -2.27 -1.42
C VAL A 629 8.42 -2.88 -0.19
N GLY A 630 9.05 -3.88 0.45
CA GLY A 630 8.47 -4.58 1.58
C GLY A 630 7.14 -5.24 1.24
N PHE A 631 6.25 -5.33 2.22
CA PHE A 631 4.89 -5.82 2.05
C PHE A 631 3.93 -4.77 1.46
N GLY A 632 4.46 -3.64 0.97
CA GLY A 632 3.72 -2.57 0.32
C GLY A 632 3.38 -1.41 1.25
N ILE A 633 2.28 -0.73 0.93
CA ILE A 633 1.79 0.49 1.58
C ILE A 633 0.77 0.11 2.65
N PRO A 634 1.02 0.37 3.95
CA PRO A 634 0.06 0.15 5.01
C PRO A 634 -1.24 0.95 4.82
N ASN A 635 -2.37 0.33 5.12
CA ASN A 635 -3.69 0.99 5.13
C ASN A 635 -4.19 1.10 6.58
N LEU A 636 -4.46 2.33 7.04
CA LEU A 636 -4.78 2.59 8.44
C LEU A 636 -6.13 1.98 8.81
N GLU A 637 -7.16 2.21 8.00
CA GLU A 637 -8.52 1.70 8.21
C GLU A 637 -8.52 0.18 8.39
N LYS A 638 -7.82 -0.57 7.53
CA LYS A 638 -7.63 -2.03 7.66
C LYS A 638 -6.80 -2.45 8.87
N ALA A 639 -5.89 -1.60 9.33
CA ALA A 639 -5.05 -1.87 10.51
C ALA A 639 -5.80 -1.68 11.83
N ILE A 640 -6.86 -0.86 11.84
CA ILE A 640 -7.63 -0.59 13.05
C ILE A 640 -9.06 -1.12 13.02
N ARG A 641 -9.62 -1.44 11.87
CA ARG A 641 -11.03 -1.84 11.74
C ARG A 641 -11.22 -3.02 10.78
N SER A 642 -12.35 -3.67 10.95
CA SER A 642 -12.87 -4.76 10.11
C SER A 642 -14.16 -4.32 9.43
N ALA A 643 -14.54 -5.02 8.36
CA ALA A 643 -15.79 -4.90 7.65
C ALA A 643 -16.59 -6.21 7.75
N ASN A 644 -17.84 -6.20 7.26
CA ASN A 644 -18.69 -7.40 7.27
C ASN A 644 -18.12 -8.54 6.41
N ASN A 645 -17.50 -8.19 5.29
CA ASN A 645 -16.88 -9.09 4.32
C ASN A 645 -15.35 -9.23 4.50
N SER A 646 -14.75 -8.55 5.49
CA SER A 646 -13.31 -8.56 5.73
C SER A 646 -13.00 -8.38 7.22
N PHE A 647 -12.58 -9.43 7.93
CA PHE A 647 -12.30 -9.35 9.37
C PHE A 647 -10.88 -9.75 9.71
N SER A 648 -10.38 -9.25 10.85
CA SER A 648 -9.10 -9.62 11.43
C SER A 648 -9.28 -10.22 12.83
N VAL A 649 -8.54 -11.30 13.10
CA VAL A 649 -8.38 -11.93 14.40
C VAL A 649 -6.96 -11.67 14.88
N VAL A 650 -6.83 -11.11 16.08
CA VAL A 650 -5.56 -10.77 16.72
C VAL A 650 -5.38 -11.64 17.96
N ILE A 651 -4.23 -12.32 18.04
CA ILE A 651 -3.84 -13.21 19.14
C ILE A 651 -2.46 -12.78 19.65
N GLN A 652 -2.35 -12.57 20.95
CA GLN A 652 -1.09 -12.38 21.68
C GLN A 652 -0.87 -13.59 22.60
N ASP A 653 0.26 -14.28 22.44
CA ASP A 653 0.50 -15.55 23.14
C ASP A 653 1.99 -15.76 23.45
N VAL A 654 2.28 -16.73 24.31
CA VAL A 654 3.63 -17.01 24.81
C VAL A 654 3.90 -18.52 24.76
N MET A 655 4.99 -18.94 24.12
CA MET A 655 5.37 -20.35 24.03
C MET A 655 6.79 -20.63 24.52
N GLN A 656 7.08 -21.85 24.96
CA GLN A 656 8.46 -22.27 25.26
C GLN A 656 9.02 -23.04 24.05
N PRO A 657 9.94 -22.46 23.24
CA PRO A 657 10.40 -23.08 22.01
C PRO A 657 11.31 -24.31 22.24
N PHE A 658 12.05 -24.36 23.34
CA PHE A 658 13.04 -25.40 23.60
C PHE A 658 12.94 -25.95 25.03
N TYR A 659 13.61 -27.07 25.28
CA TYR A 659 13.85 -27.61 26.62
C TYR A 659 15.08 -28.52 26.60
N LYS A 660 15.62 -28.83 27.79
CA LYS A 660 16.78 -29.71 27.94
C LYS A 660 16.39 -31.05 28.55
N ASP A 661 16.64 -32.12 27.80
CA ASP A 661 16.49 -33.52 28.23
C ASP A 661 17.66 -34.32 27.65
N GLY A 662 18.78 -34.32 28.39
CA GLY A 662 20.10 -34.75 27.91
C GLY A 662 20.71 -33.78 26.88
N SER A 663 20.02 -33.59 25.75
CA SER A 663 20.30 -32.59 24.71
C SER A 663 19.17 -31.56 24.63
N ILE A 664 19.43 -30.41 24.00
CA ILE A 664 18.38 -29.39 23.80
C ILE A 664 17.52 -29.77 22.61
N LYS A 665 16.22 -29.90 22.84
CA LYS A 665 15.20 -30.29 21.87
C LYS A 665 14.19 -29.15 21.70
N THR A 666 13.44 -29.17 20.60
CA THR A 666 12.23 -28.35 20.46
C THR A 666 11.17 -28.84 21.44
N LYS A 667 10.41 -27.91 22.02
CA LYS A 667 9.41 -28.23 23.04
C LYS A 667 8.00 -28.02 22.51
N ASP A 668 7.50 -26.80 22.61
CA ASP A 668 6.08 -26.51 22.37
C ASP A 668 5.82 -26.20 20.88
N MET A 669 4.62 -26.54 20.44
CA MET A 669 3.97 -26.11 19.21
C MET A 669 2.55 -25.68 19.59
N HIS A 670 2.14 -24.49 19.17
CA HIS A 670 0.83 -23.93 19.48
C HIS A 670 -0.13 -24.18 18.32
N LEU A 671 -1.15 -25.00 18.54
CA LEU A 671 -2.24 -25.22 17.58
C LEU A 671 -3.43 -24.33 17.94
N HIS A 672 -3.77 -23.39 17.05
CA HIS A 672 -4.94 -22.54 17.20
C HIS A 672 -6.10 -23.07 16.35
N ASN A 673 -7.25 -23.28 16.99
CA ASN A 673 -8.53 -23.48 16.29
C ASN A 673 -9.16 -22.11 16.11
N LEU A 674 -9.29 -21.67 14.85
CA LEU A 674 -9.81 -20.34 14.55
C LEU A 674 -11.36 -20.37 14.55
N PRO A 675 -12.03 -19.27 14.96
CA PRO A 675 -13.49 -19.14 14.88
C PRO A 675 -13.94 -18.98 13.43
N TRP A 676 -13.82 -20.05 12.64
CA TRP A 676 -13.90 -20.00 11.18
C TRP A 676 -15.35 -19.91 10.67
N PRO A 677 -15.69 -18.97 9.76
CA PRO A 677 -17.05 -18.77 9.25
C PRO A 677 -17.41 -19.78 8.16
N LYS A 678 -17.41 -21.07 8.53
CA LYS A 678 -17.57 -22.19 7.59
C LYS A 678 -18.89 -22.13 6.83
N GLN A 679 -19.98 -21.72 7.46
CA GLN A 679 -21.30 -21.70 6.81
C GLN A 679 -21.37 -20.58 5.76
N ALA A 680 -20.93 -19.36 6.11
CA ALA A 680 -20.88 -18.22 5.21
C ALA A 680 -19.96 -18.49 4.01
N LEU A 681 -18.80 -19.10 4.22
CA LEU A 681 -17.87 -19.46 3.13
C LEU A 681 -18.45 -20.54 2.20
N GLN A 682 -19.13 -21.56 2.76
CA GLN A 682 -19.77 -22.60 1.95
C GLN A 682 -20.93 -22.05 1.11
N ALA A 683 -21.63 -21.00 1.59
CA ALA A 683 -22.70 -20.36 0.85
C ALA A 683 -22.22 -19.64 -0.42
N ILE A 684 -20.96 -19.20 -0.44
CA ILE A 684 -20.34 -18.48 -1.55
C ILE A 684 -19.29 -19.30 -2.31
N ALA A 685 -19.21 -20.61 -2.04
CA ALA A 685 -18.26 -21.63 -2.53
C ALA A 685 -17.20 -21.21 -3.58
N GLU A 686 -17.60 -20.79 -4.78
CA GLU A 686 -16.72 -20.47 -5.92
C GLU A 686 -16.07 -19.06 -5.85
N ALA A 687 -16.50 -18.22 -4.90
CA ALA A 687 -15.97 -16.88 -4.74
C ALA A 687 -14.49 -16.89 -4.38
N ASN A 688 -13.73 -16.00 -5.00
CA ASN A 688 -12.33 -15.79 -4.65
C ASN A 688 -12.26 -15.12 -3.28
N VAL A 689 -11.39 -15.65 -2.44
CA VAL A 689 -11.17 -15.16 -1.08
C VAL A 689 -9.67 -15.04 -0.82
N GLU A 690 -9.34 -14.13 0.09
CA GLU A 690 -7.97 -13.92 0.52
C GLU A 690 -7.85 -14.25 2.01
N LEU A 691 -6.82 -15.03 2.34
CA LEU A 691 -6.39 -15.30 3.70
C LEU A 691 -5.01 -14.67 3.90
N THR A 692 -4.91 -13.66 4.75
CA THR A 692 -3.63 -13.05 5.13
C THR A 692 -3.25 -13.54 6.52
N VAL A 693 -2.00 -14.00 6.66
CA VAL A 693 -1.44 -14.39 7.95
C VAL A 693 -0.20 -13.56 8.21
N THR A 694 -0.10 -12.97 9.41
CA THR A 694 1.08 -12.26 9.87
C THR A 694 1.50 -12.75 11.26
N LEU A 695 2.73 -13.24 11.36
CA LEU A 695 3.36 -13.67 12.61
C LEU A 695 4.50 -12.70 12.94
N SER A 696 4.51 -12.17 14.16
CA SER A 696 5.51 -11.21 14.63
C SER A 696 6.00 -11.61 16.02
N TYR A 697 7.30 -11.65 16.21
CA TYR A 697 7.94 -11.94 17.50
C TYR A 697 9.27 -11.21 17.60
N PHE A 698 9.77 -10.93 18.81
CA PHE A 698 11.09 -10.33 18.99
C PHE A 698 12.16 -11.39 19.31
N ILE A 699 13.34 -11.21 18.73
CA ILE A 699 14.50 -12.08 18.96
C ILE A 699 15.51 -11.39 19.85
N GLU A 700 16.34 -12.17 20.54
CA GLU A 700 17.55 -11.66 21.18
C GLU A 700 18.71 -11.80 20.21
N PRO A 701 19.44 -10.71 19.94
CA PRO A 701 20.49 -10.71 18.93
C PRO A 701 21.77 -11.37 19.44
N ASN A 702 22.50 -12.02 18.53
CA ASN A 702 23.85 -12.54 18.75
C ASN A 702 24.77 -12.05 17.61
N PRO A 703 25.44 -10.90 17.74
CA PRO A 703 26.20 -10.23 16.66
C PRO A 703 27.48 -10.94 16.21
N SER A 704 27.70 -12.20 16.61
CA SER A 704 28.91 -12.95 16.28
C SER A 704 29.06 -13.15 14.77
N SER A 705 30.22 -12.82 14.22
CA SER A 705 30.57 -13.01 12.80
C SER A 705 30.56 -14.45 12.29
N ARG A 706 30.40 -15.43 13.20
CA ARG A 706 30.42 -16.86 12.89
C ARG A 706 29.04 -17.44 12.47
N ASN A 707 28.09 -16.58 12.05
CA ASN A 707 26.70 -16.89 11.65
C ASN A 707 26.50 -18.02 10.62
N ILE A 708 27.57 -18.53 9.99
CA ILE A 708 27.55 -19.61 8.98
C ILE A 708 27.38 -21.01 9.63
N LEU A 709 27.69 -21.17 10.92
CA LEU A 709 27.48 -22.43 11.65
C LEU A 709 26.20 -22.35 12.48
N ASN A 710 25.38 -23.42 12.49
CA ASN A 710 24.10 -23.50 13.24
C ASN A 710 24.19 -23.02 14.71
N LYS A 711 25.36 -23.11 15.35
CA LYS A 711 25.59 -22.68 16.74
C LYS A 711 25.77 -21.18 16.97
N TYR A 712 25.89 -20.40 15.91
CA TYR A 712 26.05 -18.96 15.98
C TYR A 712 24.91 -18.26 15.23
N SER A 713 23.70 -18.81 15.22
CA SER A 713 22.55 -18.08 14.66
C SER A 713 22.44 -16.69 15.31
N TYR A 714 22.06 -15.69 14.51
CA TYR A 714 21.82 -14.33 15.00
C TYR A 714 20.62 -14.28 15.95
N ALA A 715 19.52 -14.94 15.57
CA ALA A 715 18.30 -14.99 16.36
C ALA A 715 18.37 -16.03 17.48
N SER A 716 17.83 -15.67 18.67
CA SER A 716 17.69 -16.58 19.81
C SER A 716 16.83 -17.79 19.52
N HIS A 717 15.70 -17.54 18.88
CA HIS A 717 14.74 -18.53 18.42
C HIS A 717 14.14 -18.03 17.11
N GLN A 718 13.50 -18.95 16.38
CA GLN A 718 12.69 -18.59 15.23
C GLN A 718 11.33 -19.25 15.42
N LEU A 719 10.27 -18.58 15.01
CA LEU A 719 8.93 -19.14 14.96
C LEU A 719 8.50 -19.23 13.49
N ARG A 720 7.65 -20.20 13.18
CA ARG A 720 7.09 -20.38 11.84
C ARG A 720 5.61 -20.69 11.98
N PHE A 721 4.86 -20.39 10.93
CA PHE A 721 3.47 -20.79 10.83
C PHE A 721 3.23 -21.73 9.67
N ASP A 722 2.17 -22.53 9.80
CA ASP A 722 1.57 -23.24 8.69
C ASP A 722 0.07 -23.38 8.92
N VAL A 723 -0.68 -23.52 7.84
CA VAL A 723 -2.15 -23.56 7.86
C VAL A 723 -2.61 -24.92 7.34
N LYS A 724 -3.67 -25.45 7.93
CA LYS A 724 -4.31 -26.70 7.47
C LYS A 724 -4.75 -26.56 6.01
N ARG A 725 -4.50 -27.59 5.20
CA ARG A 725 -4.94 -27.62 3.79
C ARG A 725 -6.39 -28.09 3.67
N PRO A 726 -7.12 -27.76 2.59
CA PRO A 726 -8.54 -28.06 2.49
C PRO A 726 -8.90 -29.55 2.58
N GLU A 727 -8.11 -30.41 1.93
CA GLU A 727 -8.34 -31.87 1.90
C GLU A 727 -7.59 -32.63 3.01
N GLU A 728 -6.85 -31.91 3.85
CA GLU A 728 -6.01 -32.49 4.90
C GLU A 728 -6.83 -32.71 6.18
N SER A 729 -6.74 -33.89 6.79
CA SER A 729 -7.36 -34.12 8.10
C SER A 729 -6.60 -33.39 9.21
N ASP A 730 -7.23 -33.14 10.36
CA ASP A 730 -6.53 -32.52 11.49
C ASP A 730 -5.33 -33.36 11.97
N PHE A 731 -5.41 -34.69 11.86
CA PHE A 731 -4.32 -35.61 12.19
C PHE A 731 -3.18 -35.52 11.18
N ASP A 732 -3.49 -35.50 9.88
CA ASP A 732 -2.48 -35.39 8.83
C ASP A 732 -1.76 -34.05 8.86
N PHE A 733 -2.49 -32.97 9.15
CA PHE A 733 -1.94 -31.63 9.35
C PHE A 733 -0.88 -31.61 10.45
N ILE A 734 -1.21 -32.17 11.61
CA ILE A 734 -0.27 -32.26 12.73
C ILE A 734 0.93 -33.13 12.33
N ARG A 735 0.73 -34.31 11.72
CA ARG A 735 1.83 -35.20 11.29
C ARG A 735 2.74 -34.61 10.22
N ARG A 736 2.20 -33.81 9.30
CA ARG A 736 2.97 -33.14 8.23
C ARG A 736 3.99 -32.17 8.81
N ILE A 737 3.67 -31.55 9.94
CA ILE A 737 4.46 -30.48 10.55
C ILE A 737 5.28 -31.01 11.72
N ASN A 738 4.73 -31.97 12.47
CA ASN A 738 5.29 -32.49 13.69
C ASN A 738 5.69 -33.96 13.53
N ALA A 739 6.99 -34.21 13.40
CA ALA A 739 7.56 -35.54 13.38
C ALA A 739 7.46 -36.30 14.73
N ALA A 740 7.03 -35.64 15.81
CA ALA A 740 6.73 -36.29 17.09
C ALA A 740 5.27 -36.81 17.17
N ALA A 741 4.44 -36.56 16.16
CA ALA A 741 3.08 -37.08 16.11
C ALA A 741 3.06 -38.58 15.78
N ASP A 742 2.18 -39.35 16.45
CA ASP A 742 2.07 -40.80 16.26
C ASP A 742 1.61 -41.17 14.84
N GLY A 743 2.33 -42.06 14.17
CA GLY A 743 2.01 -42.67 12.86
C GLY A 743 2.95 -42.25 11.71
N ASP A 744 2.78 -42.88 10.55
CA ASP A 744 3.58 -42.55 9.36
C ASP A 744 3.25 -41.15 8.83
N LYS A 745 4.25 -40.46 8.28
CA LYS A 745 4.02 -39.19 7.57
C LYS A 745 3.03 -39.41 6.42
N PRO A 746 2.11 -38.47 6.19
CA PRO A 746 1.29 -38.50 4.98
C PRO A 746 2.19 -38.61 3.74
N GLY A 747 1.74 -39.32 2.70
CA GLY A 747 2.40 -39.33 1.39
C GLY A 747 2.49 -37.92 0.78
N ASP A 748 3.00 -37.80 -0.46
CA ASP A 748 3.14 -36.50 -1.17
C ASP A 748 1.89 -35.64 -0.98
N SER A 749 2.00 -34.65 -0.08
CA SER A 749 0.87 -33.83 0.31
C SER A 749 0.62 -32.83 -0.82
N PRO A 750 -0.63 -32.62 -1.29
CA PRO A 750 -0.93 -31.76 -2.42
C PRO A 750 -0.27 -30.38 -2.27
N SER A 751 0.46 -29.92 -3.30
CA SER A 751 1.12 -28.62 -3.29
C SER A 751 0.13 -27.51 -2.96
N ASP A 752 0.41 -26.75 -1.90
CA ASP A 752 -0.35 -25.52 -1.57
C ASP A 752 0.27 -24.33 -2.31
N SER A 753 0.03 -24.30 -3.63
CA SER A 753 0.66 -23.34 -4.55
C SER A 753 0.15 -21.92 -4.38
N ASN A 754 -1.04 -21.75 -3.81
CA ASN A 754 -1.85 -20.53 -3.75
C ASN A 754 -1.34 -19.43 -2.80
N TRP A 755 -0.21 -19.67 -2.12
CA TRP A 755 0.50 -18.63 -1.36
C TRP A 755 1.35 -17.75 -2.27
N LEU A 756 1.32 -16.43 -2.06
CA LEU A 756 2.13 -15.49 -2.86
C LEU A 756 3.64 -15.66 -2.64
N LEU A 757 4.10 -15.88 -1.41
CA LEU A 757 5.53 -16.08 -1.11
C LEU A 757 5.87 -17.55 -0.88
N GLY A 758 5.02 -18.25 -0.11
CA GLY A 758 5.22 -19.64 0.28
C GLY A 758 6.34 -19.86 1.30
N ALA A 759 6.38 -21.07 1.87
CA ALA A 759 7.22 -21.43 3.02
C ALA A 759 8.73 -21.16 2.85
N THR A 760 9.25 -21.22 1.63
CA THR A 760 10.66 -20.96 1.31
C THR A 760 11.04 -19.48 1.47
N ASN A 761 10.10 -18.58 1.16
CA ASN A 761 10.35 -17.13 1.09
C ASN A 761 9.74 -16.35 2.26
N ARG A 762 8.63 -16.80 2.87
CA ARG A 762 7.92 -16.03 3.91
C ARG A 762 8.62 -15.97 5.28
N HIS A 763 9.35 -17.02 5.66
CA HIS A 763 9.96 -17.15 6.98
C HIS A 763 11.38 -16.52 7.02
N LYS A 764 11.45 -15.20 6.88
CA LYS A 764 12.70 -14.43 6.87
C LYS A 764 12.64 -13.30 7.90
N GLY A 765 13.59 -13.28 8.83
CA GLY A 765 13.56 -12.33 9.95
C GLY A 765 12.63 -12.76 11.08
N SER A 766 12.10 -11.78 11.83
CA SER A 766 11.23 -11.99 12.99
C SER A 766 9.76 -11.56 12.77
N ILE A 767 9.44 -11.14 11.54
CA ILE A 767 8.08 -10.84 11.09
C ILE A 767 7.81 -11.49 9.75
N HIS A 768 6.76 -12.30 9.68
CA HIS A 768 6.41 -13.11 8.50
C HIS A 768 5.00 -12.78 8.08
N LYS A 769 4.81 -12.34 6.85
CA LYS A 769 3.49 -12.16 6.23
C LYS A 769 3.41 -12.98 4.95
N ASP A 770 2.25 -13.60 4.72
CA ASP A 770 1.94 -14.23 3.44
C ASP A 770 0.44 -14.17 3.18
N ILE A 771 0.07 -14.18 1.92
CA ILE A 771 -1.31 -14.09 1.46
C ILE A 771 -1.61 -15.34 0.64
N TRP A 772 -2.67 -16.04 1.03
CA TRP A 772 -3.21 -17.16 0.29
C TRP A 772 -4.45 -16.71 -0.47
N LYS A 773 -4.57 -17.08 -1.75
CA LYS A 773 -5.74 -16.78 -2.59
C LYS A 773 -6.31 -18.05 -3.18
N GLY A 774 -7.62 -18.27 -3.04
CA GLY A 774 -8.30 -19.45 -3.58
C GLY A 774 -9.80 -19.33 -3.42
N SER A 775 -10.52 -20.45 -3.53
CA SER A 775 -11.98 -20.43 -3.42
C SER A 775 -12.46 -20.41 -1.97
N ALA A 776 -13.66 -19.88 -1.73
CA ALA A 776 -14.28 -19.90 -0.40
C ALA A 776 -14.51 -21.34 0.10
N ALA A 777 -14.82 -22.28 -0.80
CA ALA A 777 -14.95 -23.70 -0.48
C ALA A 777 -13.64 -24.31 0.02
N GLU A 778 -12.51 -24.02 -0.64
CA GLU A 778 -11.19 -24.41 -0.17
C GLU A 778 -10.90 -23.77 1.19
N LEU A 779 -11.17 -22.47 1.32
CA LEU A 779 -10.89 -21.73 2.54
C LEU A 779 -11.70 -22.25 3.74
N ALA A 780 -12.95 -22.67 3.55
CA ALA A 780 -13.85 -23.15 4.59
C ALA A 780 -13.28 -24.32 5.44
N GLU A 781 -12.35 -25.10 4.89
CA GLU A 781 -11.71 -26.24 5.58
C GLU A 781 -10.35 -25.92 6.22
N ARG A 782 -9.83 -24.69 6.04
CA ARG A 782 -8.51 -24.23 6.51
C ARG A 782 -8.48 -23.66 7.93
N GLY A 783 -9.52 -23.87 8.74
CA GLY A 783 -9.74 -23.20 10.04
C GLY A 783 -8.76 -23.52 11.18
N LYS A 784 -7.58 -24.08 10.89
CA LYS A 784 -6.53 -24.34 11.88
C LYS A 784 -5.18 -23.81 11.41
N ILE A 785 -4.47 -23.17 12.33
CA ILE A 785 -3.13 -22.65 12.14
C ILE A 785 -2.24 -23.13 13.26
N VAL A 786 -0.98 -23.37 12.95
CA VAL A 786 0.01 -23.84 13.93
C VAL A 786 1.23 -22.94 13.94
N ILE A 787 1.71 -22.61 15.14
CA ILE A 787 2.97 -21.90 15.38
C ILE A 787 3.97 -22.88 15.99
N TYR A 788 5.16 -22.97 15.40
CA TYR A 788 6.18 -23.92 15.85
C TYR A 788 7.60 -23.34 15.79
N PRO A 789 8.49 -23.77 16.70
CA PRO A 789 9.84 -23.25 16.76
C PRO A 789 10.75 -23.86 15.69
N ALA A 790 11.60 -23.02 15.12
CA ALA A 790 12.77 -23.39 14.35
C ALA A 790 14.06 -23.04 15.13
N SER A 791 15.21 -23.51 14.64
CA SER A 791 16.48 -23.39 15.36
C SER A 791 16.88 -21.94 15.66
N GLY A 792 17.60 -21.74 16.77
CA GLY A 792 18.20 -20.47 17.15
C GLY A 792 19.32 -20.68 18.18
N TRP A 793 19.95 -19.60 18.64
CA TRP A 793 21.09 -19.73 19.56
C TRP A 793 20.70 -20.21 20.96
N TRP A 794 19.44 -20.04 21.41
CA TRP A 794 18.94 -20.65 22.66
C TRP A 794 19.07 -22.18 22.64
N LYS A 795 18.92 -22.81 21.48
CA LYS A 795 19.09 -24.26 21.30
C LYS A 795 20.55 -24.71 21.26
N THR A 796 21.45 -23.86 20.79
CA THR A 796 22.80 -24.29 20.39
C THR A 796 23.91 -23.79 21.30
N ARG A 797 23.67 -22.72 22.08
CA ARG A 797 24.63 -22.16 23.05
C ARG A 797 24.20 -22.48 24.48
N THR A 798 24.44 -23.73 24.88
CA THR A 798 24.10 -24.26 26.21
C THR A 798 24.71 -23.45 27.38
N SER A 799 25.83 -22.77 27.19
CA SER A 799 26.45 -21.99 28.27
C SER A 799 25.60 -20.83 28.82
N HIS A 800 24.59 -20.38 28.07
CA HIS A 800 23.70 -19.28 28.49
C HIS A 800 22.42 -19.76 29.17
N GLU A 801 22.17 -21.08 29.22
CA GLU A 801 21.02 -21.69 29.89
C GLU A 801 19.62 -21.19 29.46
N ARG A 802 19.52 -20.55 28.28
CA ARG A 802 18.27 -19.99 27.71
C ARG A 802 17.31 -21.02 27.10
N TRP A 803 17.61 -22.32 27.21
CA TRP A 803 16.74 -23.35 26.61
C TRP A 803 15.35 -23.44 27.28
N ASN A 804 15.15 -22.84 28.46
CA ASN A 804 13.85 -22.76 29.12
C ASN A 804 13.16 -21.40 28.97
N SER A 805 13.71 -20.48 28.17
CA SER A 805 13.13 -19.15 27.96
C SER A 805 11.78 -19.22 27.25
N MET A 806 10.90 -18.28 27.60
CA MET A 806 9.59 -18.09 26.97
C MET A 806 9.71 -17.07 25.82
N ALA A 807 8.96 -17.27 24.74
CA ALA A 807 8.90 -16.38 23.58
C ALA A 807 7.48 -15.84 23.38
N ARG A 808 7.33 -14.51 23.41
CA ARG A 808 6.09 -13.83 23.02
C ARG A 808 5.95 -13.86 21.50
N TYR A 809 4.72 -13.99 21.01
CA TYR A 809 4.40 -13.75 19.62
C TYR A 809 3.02 -13.12 19.47
N SER A 810 2.88 -12.35 18.40
CA SER A 810 1.61 -11.85 17.89
C SER A 810 1.26 -12.56 16.58
N LEU A 811 0.03 -13.04 16.49
CA LEU A 811 -0.53 -13.67 15.31
C LEU A 811 -1.77 -12.92 14.85
N ILE A 812 -1.75 -12.47 13.61
CA ILE A 812 -2.89 -11.80 12.97
C ILE A 812 -3.33 -12.61 11.77
N ILE A 813 -4.60 -12.98 11.74
CA ILE A 813 -5.23 -13.66 10.61
C ILE A 813 -6.38 -12.80 10.14
N SER A 814 -6.42 -12.49 8.84
CA SER A 814 -7.58 -11.87 8.24
C SER A 814 -8.11 -12.68 7.07
N LEU A 815 -9.42 -12.63 6.93
CA LEU A 815 -10.17 -13.21 5.83
C LEU A 815 -10.89 -12.09 5.12
N SER A 816 -10.71 -12.00 3.80
CA SER A 816 -11.39 -11.02 2.97
C SER A 816 -12.10 -11.70 1.82
N VAL A 817 -13.36 -11.31 1.59
CA VAL A 817 -14.16 -11.67 0.42
C VAL A 817 -14.45 -10.37 -0.34
N PRO A 818 -13.49 -9.88 -1.15
CA PRO A 818 -13.61 -8.57 -1.79
C PRO A 818 -14.74 -8.55 -2.83
N ASP A 819 -15.03 -9.72 -3.38
CA ASP A 819 -15.87 -9.92 -4.54
C ASP A 819 -17.24 -10.54 -4.19
N VAL A 820 -17.69 -10.50 -2.94
CA VAL A 820 -19.08 -10.87 -2.63
C VAL A 820 -19.57 -10.05 -1.45
N ASP A 821 -20.79 -9.52 -1.57
CA ASP A 821 -21.51 -8.95 -0.43
C ASP A 821 -21.98 -10.08 0.50
N VAL A 822 -21.12 -10.45 1.45
CA VAL A 822 -21.35 -11.51 2.43
C VAL A 822 -20.98 -11.01 3.82
N ASP A 823 -21.80 -11.36 4.82
CA ASP A 823 -21.49 -11.10 6.22
C ASP A 823 -20.81 -12.33 6.84
N ILE A 824 -19.49 -12.43 6.65
CA ILE A 824 -18.67 -13.42 7.34
C ILE A 824 -18.39 -13.00 8.80
N TYR A 825 -18.41 -11.71 9.09
CA TYR A 825 -18.07 -11.15 10.41
C TYR A 825 -19.04 -11.62 11.50
N THR A 826 -20.35 -11.59 11.23
CA THR A 826 -21.38 -11.95 12.23
C THR A 826 -21.30 -13.43 12.63
N GLU A 827 -20.98 -14.33 11.71
CA GLU A 827 -20.77 -15.75 12.04
C GLU A 827 -19.57 -15.92 12.99
N VAL A 828 -18.45 -15.25 12.70
CA VAL A 828 -17.25 -15.28 13.55
C VAL A 828 -17.55 -14.71 14.94
N LYS A 829 -18.21 -13.55 15.00
CA LYS A 829 -18.63 -12.93 16.27
C LYS A 829 -19.47 -13.89 17.12
N THR A 830 -20.42 -14.58 16.50
CA THR A 830 -21.29 -15.55 17.18
C THR A 830 -20.49 -16.74 17.72
N LYS A 831 -19.53 -17.27 16.94
CA LYS A 831 -18.65 -18.37 17.37
C LYS A 831 -17.77 -17.96 18.54
N ILE A 832 -17.18 -16.76 18.50
CA ILE A 832 -16.34 -16.24 19.59
C ILE A 832 -17.15 -16.09 20.88
N ALA A 833 -18.36 -15.54 20.80
CA ALA A 833 -19.24 -15.42 21.97
C ALA A 833 -19.60 -16.79 22.58
N ALA A 834 -19.84 -17.80 21.73
CA ALA A 834 -20.08 -19.17 22.19
C ALA A 834 -18.84 -19.79 22.86
N MET A 835 -17.64 -19.56 22.32
CA MET A 835 -16.38 -20.02 22.91
C MET A 835 -16.14 -19.41 24.30
N ALA A 836 -16.38 -18.11 24.46
CA ALA A 836 -16.25 -17.43 25.75
C ALA A 836 -17.24 -17.98 26.82
N THR A 837 -18.46 -18.32 26.40
CA THR A 837 -19.49 -18.90 27.28
C THR A 837 -19.13 -20.33 27.73
N ALA A 838 -18.54 -21.13 26.84
CA ALA A 838 -18.07 -22.48 27.18
C ALA A 838 -16.89 -22.44 28.17
N SER A 839 -15.94 -21.52 28.00
CA SER A 839 -14.81 -21.39 28.93
C SER A 839 -15.20 -20.88 30.32
N SER A 840 -16.27 -20.08 30.44
CA SER A 840 -16.79 -19.61 31.74
C SER A 840 -17.60 -20.66 32.48
N THR A 841 -18.33 -21.53 31.78
CA THR A 841 -19.07 -22.65 32.39
C THR A 841 -18.16 -23.76 32.93
N VAL A 842 -17.00 -24.00 32.30
CA VAL A 842 -16.00 -24.97 32.79
C VAL A 842 -15.26 -24.48 34.05
N ARG A 843 -15.25 -23.16 34.34
CA ARG A 843 -14.62 -22.60 35.55
C ARG A 843 -15.48 -22.63 36.83
N ILE A 844 -16.74 -23.08 36.76
CA ILE A 844 -17.66 -23.09 37.93
C ILE A 844 -17.64 -24.43 38.69
N ASP A 845 -17.01 -25.48 38.14
CA ASP A 845 -16.85 -26.77 38.82
C ASP A 845 -15.37 -27.09 39.09
N ILE A 846 -14.75 -26.39 40.06
CA ILE A 846 -13.57 -26.87 40.83
C ILE A 846 -13.75 -26.53 42.30
#